data_AF-A0A4R2RSQ8-F1
#
_entry.id   AF-A0A4R2RSQ8-F1
#
_cell.length_a   1.000
_cell.length_b   1.000
_cell.length_c   1.000
_cell.angle_alpha   90.00
_cell.angle_beta   90.00
_cell.angle_gamma   90.00
#
_symmetry.space_group_name_H-M   'P 1'
#
loop_
_entity.id
_entity.type
_entity.pdbx_description
1 polymer ?
#
loop_
_entity_poly.entity_id
_entity_poly.type
_entity_poly.pdbx_seq_one_letter_code
_entity_poly.pdbx_strand_id
1 'polypeptide(L)'
;MRAFRLILLSFIICLGSFTPLIASAQQELLHTTVEDVEKFINDQKEAGKIPGLAIVVTQGDKTLYQKGVGYANVDQQKKIERNTLFEIGSTSKAFTAQALFQLEEKGLVRFDDPITKYIPWLTMMYQGKPAQITVEQFLHHTSGVPFKTIGQIASSTSDDALEKTVRKLVGVELTNRPGEKFEYATINYDVLGYVIQRVSGLSFEEYMKKNVFPELGLKDTYIQGNVPLDRMATGYKAGFTRALEYKAPLFRGNYPAGYVVSSIEDIEQWLKVQMGSVKVNEEISKRITRSHEPDRKVAPDLDGSSYAAGWSVYQNGDGGQIAHSGNNPNFSSYFAFRPKDQLGVAVLANMNSDYTAVIGQGIMNMMNEKKGTKLTSDMYVKVDQVATAVTFILGTMALITLFFLSRIAIQIFRGKRTFVGVRWRTAFLTAVLLAIMGGAFVGALYYLPEVFFQGLPWSFVTVWGPMTILTAILSLGVVNGLFCLYAILAKLYPKKKDKPIFYLGILSLIGGLGNGLIIFMINSTLASDKGFSPVLFGYFIMGIAIYVMGEKMVRTKLIDITNNIVYEKRMDLIGKILGTSYQNFECIPDGKIYATLNNDTETISRFSTIVITGITSSVTLLFCFVYLGFINFYGLLVSLGVILLSVGLYFIIGRSANLMWEQTRDIQNVFFKFINDIVGGFKELYLQKGKRADFQQAIEESCDAYRTKRALGEKKFVNVFVIGELLFVFVIGAVAFFFPILFPEIQKESLISYVFVFLYMTGPVHGILNSFPELFRIRISWKRMNELTLDLASASQVEEVAESVEYKTARSLQIEDVVYRYKSKSGETFSVGPLQYEFQSGEIVFITGGNGSGKSTLAKLITGLYSPDSGQVKMDHESIDSAQIGSHFSTIFSDVYLFDRLYGIHTDNKQADIKRYLKLLEIEDKISVDANGVFSTVNLSTGQRKRVALMISYLEDKPFYLFDEWAADQDPEFRRFFYENLLPDLKERGKCVIAVTHDDGYFHLADRVIKMEYGRIMDLGKVGQVV
;
A
#
# COMPACT_ATOMS: atom_id res chain seq x y z
N MET A 1 -18.19 24.58 17.27
CA MET A 1 -18.21 24.71 18.75
C MET A 1 -18.97 23.60 19.48
N ARG A 2 -20.24 23.28 19.19
CA ARG A 2 -20.96 22.18 19.89
C ARG A 2 -20.29 20.80 19.71
N ALA A 3 -19.84 20.44 18.50
CA ALA A 3 -19.10 19.19 18.25
C ALA A 3 -17.75 19.15 18.99
N PHE A 4 -17.01 20.26 19.00
CA PHE A 4 -15.75 20.38 19.75
C PHE A 4 -15.97 20.21 21.27
N ARG A 5 -17.03 20.82 21.82
CA ARG A 5 -17.43 20.62 23.22
C ARG A 5 -17.88 19.18 23.50
N LEU A 6 -18.58 18.52 22.57
CA LEU A 6 -18.98 17.11 22.71
C LEU A 6 -17.79 16.15 22.63
N ILE A 7 -16.78 16.43 21.79
CA ILE A 7 -15.54 15.65 21.72
C ILE A 7 -14.77 15.84 23.01
N LEU A 8 -14.55 17.08 23.45
CA LEU A 8 -13.90 17.38 24.72
C LEU A 8 -14.66 16.75 25.91
N LEU A 9 -16.00 16.79 25.93
CA LEU A 9 -16.81 16.13 26.96
C LEU A 9 -16.74 14.61 26.88
N SER A 10 -16.88 14.00 25.71
CA SER A 10 -16.79 12.54 25.55
C SER A 10 -15.41 12.02 25.93
N PHE A 11 -14.38 12.85 25.74
CA PHE A 11 -13.01 12.54 26.09
C PHE A 11 -12.72 12.79 27.56
N ILE A 12 -13.28 13.85 28.18
CA ILE A 12 -13.29 14.05 29.64
C ILE A 12 -14.09 12.93 30.33
N ILE A 13 -15.15 12.44 29.71
CA ILE A 13 -15.94 11.31 30.20
C ILE A 13 -15.15 10.01 30.02
N CYS A 14 -14.45 9.78 28.91
CA CYS A 14 -13.54 8.62 28.77
C CYS A 14 -12.35 8.70 29.75
N LEU A 15 -11.71 9.85 29.90
CA LEU A 15 -10.63 10.09 30.89
C LEU A 15 -11.14 9.95 32.34
N GLY A 16 -12.38 10.38 32.61
CA GLY A 16 -13.02 10.26 33.92
C GLY A 16 -13.60 8.87 34.21
N SER A 17 -13.83 8.05 33.17
CA SER A 17 -14.22 6.64 33.30
C SER A 17 -13.03 5.71 33.48
N PHE A 18 -11.81 6.21 33.22
CA PHE A 18 -10.56 5.59 33.63
C PHE A 18 -10.03 6.27 34.90
N THR A 19 -10.87 6.37 35.93
CA THR A 19 -10.31 6.20 37.27
C THR A 19 -9.69 4.81 37.29
N PRO A 20 -8.43 4.63 37.71
CA PRO A 20 -8.01 3.29 38.03
C PRO A 20 -8.97 2.86 39.13
N LEU A 21 -9.80 1.86 38.84
CA LEU A 21 -10.22 0.95 39.88
C LEU A 21 -8.91 0.32 40.34
N ILE A 22 -8.20 1.03 41.20
CA ILE A 22 -7.43 0.41 42.26
C ILE A 22 -8.53 -0.24 43.10
N ALA A 23 -9.06 -1.35 42.58
CA ALA A 23 -9.32 -2.46 43.46
C ALA A 23 -8.00 -2.58 44.21
N SER A 24 -8.01 -2.25 45.50
CA SER A 24 -7.08 -2.89 46.40
C SER A 24 -7.29 -4.37 46.10
N ALA A 25 -6.42 -4.93 45.26
CA ALA A 25 -6.18 -6.35 45.26
C ALA A 25 -5.65 -6.57 46.67
N GLN A 26 -6.60 -6.78 47.58
CA GLN A 26 -6.37 -7.41 48.85
C GLN A 26 -5.50 -8.60 48.46
N GLN A 27 -4.26 -8.57 48.94
CA GLN A 27 -3.29 -9.61 48.69
C GLN A 27 -3.88 -10.84 49.37
N GLU A 28 -4.76 -11.56 48.67
CA GLU A 28 -5.13 -12.91 49.03
C GLU A 28 -3.80 -13.65 49.04
N LEU A 29 -3.33 -13.96 50.24
CA LEU A 29 -2.28 -14.95 50.46
C LEU A 29 -2.81 -16.25 49.85
N LEU A 30 -2.53 -16.44 48.57
CA LEU A 30 -2.74 -17.70 47.89
C LEU A 30 -1.74 -18.66 48.51
N HIS A 31 -2.23 -19.61 49.30
CA HIS A 31 -1.48 -20.81 49.59
C HIS A 31 -1.22 -21.51 48.24
N THR A 32 -0.03 -21.29 47.69
CA THR A 32 0.40 -21.92 46.44
C THR A 32 0.33 -23.44 46.61
N THR A 33 -0.60 -24.09 45.92
CA THR A 33 -0.68 -25.55 45.90
C THR A 33 0.27 -26.12 44.84
N VAL A 34 0.62 -27.40 44.98
CA VAL A 34 1.36 -28.11 43.92
C VAL A 34 0.59 -28.09 42.59
N GLU A 35 -0.74 -28.13 42.64
CA GLU A 35 -1.61 -28.05 41.45
C GLU A 35 -1.49 -26.71 40.72
N ASP A 36 -1.38 -25.59 41.45
CA ASP A 36 -1.16 -24.26 40.86
C ASP A 36 0.18 -24.19 40.12
N VAL A 37 1.23 -24.77 40.71
CA VAL A 37 2.56 -24.86 40.09
C VAL A 37 2.51 -25.73 38.84
N GLU A 38 1.86 -26.90 38.89
CA GLU A 38 1.72 -27.78 37.72
C GLU A 38 0.93 -27.11 36.59
N LYS A 39 -0.16 -26.40 36.91
CA LYS A 39 -0.93 -25.64 35.94
C LYS A 39 -0.08 -24.56 35.29
N PHE A 40 0.66 -23.78 36.08
CA PHE A 40 1.57 -22.76 35.57
C PHE A 40 2.65 -23.35 34.65
N ILE A 41 3.30 -24.45 35.04
CA ILE A 41 4.30 -25.14 34.22
C ILE A 41 3.69 -25.58 32.89
N ASN A 42 2.51 -26.21 32.90
CA ASN A 42 1.84 -26.66 31.68
C ASN A 42 1.46 -25.49 30.76
N ASP A 43 0.88 -24.42 31.32
CA ASP A 43 0.51 -23.23 30.56
C ASP A 43 1.73 -22.61 29.86
N GLN A 44 2.86 -22.47 30.57
CA GLN A 44 4.09 -21.93 30.00
C GLN A 44 4.76 -22.88 29.00
N LYS A 45 4.76 -24.20 29.25
CA LYS A 45 5.27 -25.21 28.32
C LYS A 45 4.51 -25.18 26.99
N GLU A 46 3.18 -25.12 27.05
CA GLU A 46 2.31 -25.05 25.86
C GLU A 46 2.45 -23.71 25.12
N ALA A 47 2.66 -22.61 25.83
CA ALA A 47 2.94 -21.30 25.24
C ALA A 47 4.30 -21.26 24.52
N GLY A 48 5.34 -21.82 25.15
CA GLY A 48 6.68 -21.94 24.56
C GLY A 48 6.83 -23.06 23.53
N LYS A 49 5.80 -23.91 23.34
CA LYS A 49 5.85 -25.11 22.49
C LYS A 49 7.02 -26.03 22.83
N ILE A 50 7.39 -26.08 24.11
CA ILE A 50 8.49 -26.91 24.60
C ILE A 50 8.04 -28.37 24.66
N PRO A 51 8.71 -29.31 23.97
CA PRO A 51 8.28 -30.71 23.96
C PRO A 51 8.38 -31.39 25.33
N GLY A 52 9.43 -31.09 26.08
CA GLY A 52 9.77 -31.78 27.30
C GLY A 52 10.52 -30.90 28.29
N LEU A 53 10.09 -30.96 29.55
CA LEU A 53 10.70 -30.29 30.69
C LEU A 53 11.00 -31.30 31.81
N ALA A 54 12.15 -31.16 32.48
CA ALA A 54 12.40 -31.77 33.78
C ALA A 54 12.55 -30.66 34.81
N ILE A 55 11.77 -30.72 35.89
CA ILE A 55 11.73 -29.68 36.91
C ILE A 55 11.99 -30.29 38.28
N VAL A 56 12.74 -29.57 39.12
CA VAL A 56 12.87 -29.86 40.55
C VAL A 56 12.73 -28.60 41.38
N VAL A 57 12.07 -28.74 42.54
CA VAL A 57 11.93 -27.73 43.59
C VAL A 57 12.34 -28.36 44.92
N THR A 58 13.28 -27.75 45.61
CA THR A 58 13.85 -28.23 46.88
C THR A 58 13.66 -27.19 47.98
N GLN A 59 13.38 -27.65 49.20
CA GLN A 59 13.33 -26.83 50.42
C GLN A 59 14.21 -27.49 51.47
N GLY A 60 15.41 -26.94 51.69
CA GLY A 60 16.47 -27.57 52.47
C GLY A 60 16.92 -28.87 51.83
N ASP A 61 16.99 -29.93 52.63
CA ASP A 61 17.34 -31.28 52.19
C ASP A 61 16.17 -32.02 51.50
N LYS A 62 14.95 -31.49 51.60
CA LYS A 62 13.73 -32.10 51.06
C LYS A 62 13.42 -31.67 49.63
N THR A 63 12.88 -32.61 48.86
CA THR A 63 12.38 -32.39 47.50
C THR A 63 10.88 -32.12 47.59
N LEU A 64 10.46 -30.90 47.24
CA LEU A 64 9.05 -30.52 47.25
C LEU A 64 8.34 -30.94 45.96
N TYR A 65 9.05 -30.87 44.83
CA TYR A 65 8.52 -31.22 43.52
C TYR A 65 9.65 -31.76 42.65
N GLN A 66 9.44 -32.89 41.96
CA GLN A 66 10.36 -33.39 40.95
C GLN A 66 9.57 -34.17 39.91
N LYS A 67 9.47 -33.62 38.70
CA LYS A 67 8.64 -34.23 37.64
C LYS A 67 9.19 -33.92 36.26
N GLY A 68 9.06 -34.91 35.39
CA GLY A 68 9.15 -34.73 33.94
C GLY A 68 7.77 -34.40 33.37
N VAL A 69 7.68 -33.33 32.58
CA VAL A 69 6.46 -32.91 31.89
C VAL A 69 6.70 -32.96 30.38
N GLY A 70 5.84 -33.67 29.64
CA GLY A 70 6.00 -33.86 28.21
C GLY A 70 6.89 -35.05 27.85
N TYR A 71 7.66 -34.94 26.76
CA TYR A 71 8.39 -36.05 26.16
C TYR A 71 9.89 -35.76 26.03
N ALA A 72 10.70 -36.75 26.37
CA ALA A 72 12.13 -36.79 26.06
C ALA A 72 12.36 -37.01 24.55
N ASN A 73 11.46 -37.77 23.90
CA ASN A 73 11.37 -37.91 22.45
C ASN A 73 9.89 -37.96 22.03
N VAL A 74 9.46 -36.99 21.22
CA VAL A 74 8.07 -36.81 20.76
C VAL A 74 7.64 -37.95 19.83
N ASP A 75 8.46 -38.32 18.86
CA ASP A 75 8.10 -39.32 17.83
C ASP A 75 7.94 -40.72 18.43
N GLN A 76 8.76 -41.06 19.42
CA GLN A 76 8.69 -42.33 20.17
C GLN A 76 7.75 -42.26 21.37
N GLN A 77 7.16 -41.10 21.66
CA GLN A 77 6.39 -40.82 22.89
C GLN A 77 7.13 -41.21 24.18
N LYS A 78 8.47 -41.13 24.18
CA LYS A 78 9.31 -41.46 25.34
C LYS A 78 9.14 -40.36 26.39
N LYS A 79 8.64 -40.72 27.57
CA LYS A 79 8.44 -39.77 28.69
C LYS A 79 9.78 -39.35 29.31
N ILE A 80 9.78 -38.23 30.00
CA ILE A 80 10.94 -37.77 30.78
C ILE A 80 10.96 -38.51 32.11
N GLU A 81 12.05 -39.22 32.35
CA GLU A 81 12.41 -39.90 33.59
C GLU A 81 13.44 -39.08 34.40
N ARG A 82 13.61 -39.38 35.68
CA ARG A 82 14.52 -38.64 36.59
C ARG A 82 15.98 -38.65 36.15
N ASN A 83 16.40 -39.72 35.49
CA ASN A 83 17.74 -39.92 34.95
C ASN A 83 17.88 -39.51 33.47
N THR A 84 16.86 -38.87 32.88
CA THR A 84 16.92 -38.36 31.50
C THR A 84 17.95 -37.24 31.44
N LEU A 85 18.83 -37.30 30.45
CA LEU A 85 19.96 -36.40 30.31
C LEU A 85 19.62 -35.22 29.39
N PHE A 86 20.00 -34.02 29.82
CA PHE A 86 19.83 -32.77 29.08
C PHE A 86 21.14 -31.99 29.04
N GLU A 87 21.41 -31.31 27.93
CA GLU A 87 22.44 -30.26 27.91
C GLU A 87 21.96 -29.08 28.75
N ILE A 88 22.80 -28.60 29.66
CA ILE A 88 22.41 -27.54 30.61
C ILE A 88 22.93 -26.16 30.18
N GLY A 89 23.49 -26.02 28.98
CA GLY A 89 23.94 -24.74 28.43
C GLY A 89 24.89 -24.00 29.39
N SER A 90 24.79 -22.67 29.40
CA SER A 90 25.64 -21.78 30.20
C SER A 90 25.69 -22.03 31.72
N THR A 91 24.73 -22.76 32.29
CA THR A 91 24.83 -23.18 33.71
C THR A 91 26.03 -24.12 33.97
N SER A 92 26.62 -24.66 32.90
CA SER A 92 27.92 -25.37 32.91
C SER A 92 29.05 -24.56 33.57
N LYS A 93 29.00 -23.22 33.46
CA LYS A 93 30.04 -22.31 33.95
C LYS A 93 30.29 -22.45 35.46
N ALA A 94 29.24 -22.69 36.23
CA ALA A 94 29.36 -22.91 37.67
C ALA A 94 30.23 -24.13 38.01
N PHE A 95 30.21 -25.18 37.18
CA PHE A 95 31.06 -26.35 37.35
C PHE A 95 32.52 -26.05 36.97
N THR A 96 32.74 -25.32 35.89
CA THR A 96 34.08 -24.84 35.48
C THR A 96 34.71 -23.95 36.56
N ALA A 97 33.91 -23.10 37.21
CA ALA A 97 34.35 -22.32 38.36
C ALA A 97 34.80 -23.21 39.53
N GLN A 98 34.07 -24.29 39.85
CA GLN A 98 34.51 -25.23 40.90
C GLN A 98 35.87 -25.85 40.59
N ALA A 99 36.13 -26.22 39.33
CA ALA A 99 37.44 -26.72 38.92
C ALA A 99 38.56 -25.69 39.15
N LEU A 100 38.31 -24.41 38.88
CA LEU A 100 39.28 -23.34 39.15
C LEU A 100 39.54 -23.15 40.63
N PHE A 101 38.51 -23.12 41.47
CA PHE A 101 38.68 -23.00 42.92
C PHE A 101 39.48 -24.19 43.49
N GLN A 102 39.24 -25.42 43.01
CA GLN A 102 40.05 -26.59 43.38
C GLN A 102 41.54 -26.41 43.01
N LEU A 103 41.83 -25.85 41.83
CA LEU A 103 43.22 -25.61 41.40
C LEU A 103 43.88 -24.48 42.17
N GLU A 104 43.11 -23.47 42.59
CA GLU A 104 43.59 -22.38 43.42
C GLU A 104 43.96 -22.85 44.83
N GLU A 105 43.14 -23.71 45.45
CA GLU A 105 43.45 -24.33 46.75
C GLU A 105 44.71 -25.20 46.70
N LYS A 106 44.95 -25.87 45.57
CA LYS A 106 46.19 -26.62 45.29
C LYS A 106 47.40 -25.70 45.03
N GLY A 107 47.21 -24.38 45.01
CA GLY A 107 48.24 -23.39 44.73
C GLY A 107 48.68 -23.36 43.26
N LEU A 108 47.93 -24.01 42.37
CA LEU A 108 48.28 -24.15 40.95
C LEU A 108 47.77 -22.99 40.10
N VAL A 109 46.72 -22.29 40.55
CA VAL A 109 46.17 -21.07 39.94
C VAL A 109 46.03 -20.00 41.02
N ARG A 110 46.17 -18.71 40.67
CA ARG A 110 45.73 -17.59 41.52
C ARG A 110 44.88 -16.65 40.68
N PHE A 111 43.81 -16.11 41.27
CA PHE A 111 42.84 -15.30 40.52
C PHE A 111 43.37 -13.90 40.16
N ASP A 112 44.31 -13.39 40.95
CA ASP A 112 45.01 -12.11 40.73
C ASP A 112 46.12 -12.20 39.66
N ASP A 113 46.53 -13.40 39.28
CA ASP A 113 47.55 -13.59 38.26
C ASP A 113 47.04 -13.14 36.87
N PRO A 114 47.92 -12.54 36.04
CA PRO A 114 47.60 -12.29 34.65
C PRO A 114 47.44 -13.61 33.88
N ILE A 115 46.49 -13.67 32.95
CA ILE A 115 46.21 -14.86 32.16
C ILE A 115 47.43 -15.36 31.37
N THR A 116 48.32 -14.44 30.99
CA THR A 116 49.57 -14.72 30.26
C THR A 116 50.56 -15.56 31.07
N LYS A 117 50.43 -15.64 32.40
CA LYS A 117 51.21 -16.56 33.22
C LYS A 117 50.92 -18.03 32.88
N TYR A 118 49.66 -18.34 32.58
CA TYR A 118 49.18 -19.69 32.25
C TYR A 118 49.16 -19.95 30.75
N ILE A 119 48.88 -18.91 29.95
CA ILE A 119 48.79 -18.97 28.49
C ILE A 119 49.63 -17.83 27.89
N PRO A 120 50.96 -18.00 27.75
CA PRO A 120 51.88 -16.90 27.39
C PRO A 120 51.60 -16.19 26.07
N TRP A 121 50.97 -16.88 25.12
CA TRP A 121 50.64 -16.33 23.80
C TRP A 121 49.28 -15.61 23.74
N LEU A 122 48.48 -15.67 24.81
CA LEU A 122 47.14 -15.08 24.81
C LEU A 122 47.22 -13.59 25.17
N THR A 123 47.23 -12.74 24.15
CA THR A 123 47.25 -11.28 24.28
C THR A 123 46.11 -10.67 23.48
N MET A 124 45.25 -9.90 24.15
CA MET A 124 44.19 -9.08 23.54
C MET A 124 44.61 -7.60 23.56
N MET A 125 43.90 -6.76 22.81
CA MET A 125 44.23 -5.36 22.62
C MET A 125 43.17 -4.45 23.23
N TYR A 126 43.58 -3.35 23.85
CA TYR A 126 42.68 -2.27 24.26
C TYR A 126 43.31 -0.93 23.88
N GLN A 127 42.59 -0.16 23.06
CA GLN A 127 43.06 1.08 22.45
C GLN A 127 44.40 0.89 21.72
N GLY A 128 44.52 -0.22 20.98
CA GLY A 128 45.72 -0.57 20.21
C GLY A 128 46.94 -0.97 21.05
N LYS A 129 46.80 -1.22 22.35
CA LYS A 129 47.88 -1.71 23.23
C LYS A 129 47.55 -3.08 23.83
N PRO A 130 48.55 -3.94 24.09
CA PRO A 130 48.35 -5.20 24.81
C PRO A 130 47.67 -4.97 26.17
N ALA A 131 46.55 -5.65 26.41
CA ALA A 131 45.80 -5.59 27.66
C ALA A 131 46.24 -6.72 28.60
N GLN A 132 46.48 -6.38 29.87
CA GLN A 132 46.70 -7.36 30.93
C GLN A 132 45.36 -7.69 31.59
N ILE A 133 44.94 -8.95 31.48
CA ILE A 133 43.66 -9.43 32.00
C ILE A 133 43.95 -10.53 33.03
N THR A 134 43.33 -10.47 34.20
CA THR A 134 43.51 -11.47 35.27
C THR A 134 42.52 -12.63 35.13
N VAL A 135 42.81 -13.75 35.79
CA VAL A 135 41.89 -14.90 35.87
C VAL A 135 40.55 -14.49 36.51
N GLU A 136 40.57 -13.64 37.54
CA GLU A 136 39.37 -13.07 38.19
C GLU A 136 38.48 -12.32 37.19
N GLN A 137 39.07 -11.51 36.31
CA GLN A 137 38.32 -10.72 35.32
C GLN A 137 37.65 -11.59 34.25
N PHE A 138 38.25 -12.73 33.89
CA PHE A 138 37.58 -13.72 33.05
C PHE A 138 36.41 -14.38 33.80
N LEU A 139 36.63 -14.77 35.06
CA LEU A 139 35.65 -15.44 35.91
C LEU A 139 34.36 -14.61 36.09
N HIS A 140 34.53 -13.30 36.30
CA HIS A 140 33.43 -12.36 36.56
C HIS A 140 32.88 -11.64 35.31
N HIS A 141 33.33 -12.01 34.10
CA HIS A 141 32.98 -11.31 32.87
C HIS A 141 33.28 -9.79 32.89
N THR A 142 34.37 -9.39 33.55
CA THR A 142 34.90 -8.02 33.56
C THR A 142 36.15 -7.87 32.69
N SER A 143 36.48 -8.89 31.89
CA SER A 143 37.63 -8.90 30.96
C SER A 143 37.59 -7.85 29.84
N GLY A 144 36.41 -7.29 29.51
CA GLY A 144 36.22 -6.44 28.33
C GLY A 144 36.13 -7.18 26.98
N VAL A 145 36.16 -8.52 26.99
CA VAL A 145 36.01 -9.33 25.78
C VAL A 145 34.61 -9.12 25.18
N PRO A 146 34.48 -8.81 23.87
CA PRO A 146 33.17 -8.54 23.27
C PRO A 146 32.27 -9.78 23.22
N PHE A 147 30.97 -9.62 23.50
CA PHE A 147 29.96 -10.70 23.39
C PHE A 147 30.00 -11.43 22.03
N LYS A 148 30.20 -10.69 20.92
CA LYS A 148 30.22 -11.21 19.53
C LYS A 148 31.28 -12.29 19.28
N THR A 149 32.24 -12.46 20.17
CA THR A 149 33.26 -13.52 20.09
C THR A 149 32.65 -14.93 20.14
N ILE A 150 31.44 -15.09 20.67
CA ILE A 150 30.69 -16.37 20.61
C ILE A 150 30.50 -16.87 19.17
N GLY A 151 30.37 -15.97 18.19
CA GLY A 151 30.27 -16.32 16.77
C GLY A 151 31.56 -16.86 16.16
N GLN A 152 32.70 -16.75 16.86
CA GLN A 152 34.01 -17.24 16.41
C GLN A 152 34.30 -18.68 16.87
N ILE A 153 33.47 -19.21 17.77
CA ILE A 153 33.58 -20.58 18.26
C ILE A 153 33.17 -21.52 17.11
N ALA A 154 34.15 -22.25 16.58
CA ALA A 154 33.91 -23.18 15.50
C ALA A 154 33.28 -24.48 16.01
N SER A 155 32.37 -25.06 15.22
CA SER A 155 32.00 -26.46 15.43
C SER A 155 33.22 -27.34 15.16
N SER A 156 33.55 -28.20 16.12
CA SER A 156 34.68 -29.12 16.03
C SER A 156 34.55 -30.19 17.10
N THR A 157 35.02 -31.38 16.76
CA THR A 157 35.19 -32.52 17.66
C THR A 157 36.67 -32.78 18.00
N SER A 158 37.60 -32.03 17.41
CA SER A 158 39.05 -32.24 17.56
C SER A 158 39.55 -31.98 18.99
N ASP A 159 40.60 -32.69 19.42
CA ASP A 159 41.20 -32.54 20.76
C ASP A 159 41.77 -31.13 21.02
N ASP A 160 42.22 -30.46 19.96
CA ASP A 160 42.74 -29.10 20.02
C ASP A 160 41.65 -28.01 19.87
N ALA A 161 40.36 -28.37 19.86
CA ALA A 161 39.27 -27.44 19.63
C ALA A 161 39.22 -26.32 20.68
N LEU A 162 39.46 -26.63 21.95
CA LEU A 162 39.48 -25.63 23.04
C LEU A 162 40.62 -24.62 22.86
N GLU A 163 41.82 -25.11 22.55
CA GLU A 163 42.96 -24.23 22.24
C GLU A 163 42.66 -23.34 21.02
N LYS A 164 42.11 -23.93 19.95
CA LYS A 164 41.72 -23.19 18.74
C LYS A 164 40.69 -22.10 19.02
N THR A 165 39.72 -22.35 19.90
CA THR A 165 38.76 -21.35 20.37
C THR A 165 39.47 -20.22 21.10
N VAL A 166 40.32 -20.52 22.09
CA VAL A 166 41.06 -19.50 22.85
C VAL A 166 42.00 -18.68 21.95
N ARG A 167 42.62 -19.30 20.95
CA ARG A 167 43.46 -18.61 19.95
C ARG A 167 42.71 -17.56 19.13
N LYS A 168 41.37 -17.63 19.02
CA LYS A 168 40.57 -16.59 18.36
C LYS A 168 40.61 -15.24 19.07
N LEU A 169 40.96 -15.22 20.36
CA LEU A 169 41.09 -13.99 21.13
C LEU A 169 42.42 -13.25 20.92
N VAL A 170 43.41 -13.87 20.27
CA VAL A 170 44.70 -13.24 20.02
C VAL A 170 44.51 -12.01 19.12
N GLY A 171 44.89 -10.84 19.63
CA GLY A 171 44.75 -9.57 18.91
C GLY A 171 43.33 -9.01 18.87
N VAL A 172 42.35 -9.62 19.54
CA VAL A 172 40.98 -9.08 19.61
C VAL A 172 40.98 -7.78 20.40
N GLU A 173 40.32 -6.76 19.85
CA GLU A 173 40.08 -5.49 20.52
C GLU A 173 38.96 -5.64 21.56
N LEU A 174 39.25 -5.27 22.80
CA LEU A 174 38.31 -5.26 23.92
C LEU A 174 37.33 -4.07 23.80
N THR A 175 36.08 -4.28 24.16
CA THR A 175 35.05 -3.22 24.15
C THR A 175 35.30 -2.20 25.26
N ASN A 176 35.72 -2.67 26.43
CA ASN A 176 35.90 -1.89 27.65
C ASN A 176 37.27 -2.22 28.27
N ARG A 177 37.78 -1.34 29.16
CA ARG A 177 39.01 -1.64 29.87
C ARG A 177 38.77 -2.83 30.81
N PRO A 178 39.70 -3.80 30.93
CA PRO A 178 39.57 -4.89 31.88
C PRO A 178 39.35 -4.39 33.32
N GLY A 179 38.31 -4.90 33.98
CA GLY A 179 37.90 -4.53 35.33
C GLY A 179 37.02 -3.28 35.44
N GLU A 180 36.66 -2.63 34.31
CA GLU A 180 35.88 -1.39 34.32
C GLU A 180 34.36 -1.64 34.30
N LYS A 181 33.91 -2.62 33.51
CA LYS A 181 32.49 -2.88 33.27
C LYS A 181 32.21 -4.37 33.10
N PHE A 182 31.06 -4.81 33.59
CA PHE A 182 30.52 -6.14 33.28
C PHE A 182 30.09 -6.22 31.82
N GLU A 183 30.59 -7.23 31.10
CA GLU A 183 30.18 -7.56 29.73
C GLU A 183 30.25 -9.06 29.53
N TYR A 184 29.08 -9.71 29.42
CA TYR A 184 29.00 -11.16 29.29
C TYR A 184 29.63 -11.65 27.98
N ALA A 185 30.63 -12.53 28.09
CA ALA A 185 31.29 -13.16 26.95
C ALA A 185 31.56 -14.63 27.24
N THR A 186 30.83 -15.53 26.58
CA THR A 186 30.91 -16.99 26.77
C THR A 186 32.34 -17.52 26.73
N ILE A 187 33.14 -17.01 25.79
CA ILE A 187 34.52 -17.45 25.54
C ILE A 187 35.45 -17.22 26.74
N ASN A 188 35.07 -16.37 27.70
CA ASN A 188 35.82 -16.22 28.95
C ASN A 188 35.96 -17.54 29.68
N TYR A 189 34.88 -18.35 29.72
CA TYR A 189 34.92 -19.64 30.39
C TYR A 189 35.67 -20.69 29.57
N ASP A 190 35.79 -20.53 28.25
CA ASP A 190 36.65 -21.38 27.43
C ASP A 190 38.13 -21.10 27.70
N VAL A 191 38.50 -19.82 27.90
CA VAL A 191 39.85 -19.44 28.38
C VAL A 191 40.14 -20.11 29.72
N LEU A 192 39.19 -20.03 30.66
CA LEU A 192 39.32 -20.64 31.99
C LEU A 192 39.41 -22.18 31.93
N GLY A 193 38.61 -22.82 31.07
CA GLY A 193 38.73 -24.26 30.79
C GLY A 193 40.08 -24.63 30.22
N TYR A 194 40.65 -23.78 29.36
CA TYR A 194 41.98 -24.01 28.83
C TYR A 194 43.07 -23.81 29.88
N VAL A 195 42.92 -22.87 30.82
CA VAL A 195 43.79 -22.77 32.00
C VAL A 195 43.76 -24.06 32.81
N ILE A 196 42.58 -24.60 33.09
CA ILE A 196 42.42 -25.90 33.79
C ILE A 196 43.20 -27.00 33.05
N GLN A 197 43.05 -27.10 31.73
CA GLN A 197 43.75 -28.09 30.91
C GLN A 197 45.28 -27.91 30.94
N ARG A 198 45.76 -26.67 30.86
CA ARG A 198 47.19 -26.34 30.85
C ARG A 198 47.86 -26.63 32.19
N VAL A 199 47.19 -26.31 33.29
CA VAL A 199 47.76 -26.40 34.64
C VAL A 199 47.64 -27.81 35.21
N SER A 200 46.55 -28.53 34.91
CA SER A 200 46.38 -29.91 35.38
C SER A 200 47.07 -30.97 34.52
N GLY A 201 47.34 -30.65 33.23
CA GLY A 201 47.85 -31.61 32.25
C GLY A 201 46.81 -32.63 31.74
N LEU A 202 45.56 -32.55 32.23
CA LEU A 202 44.43 -33.37 31.78
C LEU A 202 43.60 -32.60 30.77
N SER A 203 42.87 -33.28 29.88
CA SER A 203 41.82 -32.60 29.11
C SER A 203 40.78 -32.01 30.06
N PHE A 204 40.10 -30.93 29.65
CA PHE A 204 39.05 -30.33 30.48
C PHE A 204 38.00 -31.38 30.88
N GLU A 205 37.56 -32.21 29.94
CA GLU A 205 36.55 -33.26 30.16
C GLU A 205 37.02 -34.32 31.16
N GLU A 206 38.29 -34.75 31.05
CA GLU A 206 38.88 -35.68 32.00
C GLU A 206 39.03 -35.09 33.39
N TYR A 207 39.42 -33.80 33.50
CA TYR A 207 39.54 -33.13 34.78
C TYR A 207 38.18 -33.07 35.50
N MET A 208 37.12 -32.65 34.79
CA MET A 208 35.77 -32.58 35.33
C MET A 208 35.27 -33.94 35.81
N LYS A 209 35.46 -34.98 34.98
CA LYS A 209 35.04 -36.36 35.30
C LYS A 209 35.78 -36.95 36.49
N LYS A 210 37.09 -36.67 36.65
CA LYS A 210 37.92 -37.26 37.71
C LYS A 210 37.84 -36.48 39.03
N ASN A 211 37.69 -35.16 38.98
CA ASN A 211 37.90 -34.29 40.14
C ASN A 211 36.66 -33.52 40.59
N VAL A 212 35.75 -33.12 39.68
CA VAL A 212 34.64 -32.22 40.04
C VAL A 212 33.34 -32.99 40.28
N PHE A 213 32.87 -33.75 39.31
CA PHE A 213 31.56 -34.43 39.43
C PHE A 213 31.49 -35.45 40.58
N PRO A 214 32.49 -36.34 40.77
CA PRO A 214 32.46 -37.31 41.85
C PRO A 214 32.50 -36.67 43.24
N GLU A 215 33.26 -35.59 43.42
CA GLU A 215 33.38 -34.89 44.70
C GLU A 215 32.05 -34.23 45.12
N LEU A 216 31.27 -33.78 44.13
CA LEU A 216 29.94 -33.21 44.33
C LEU A 216 28.82 -34.28 44.44
N GLY A 217 29.17 -35.56 44.30
CA GLY A 217 28.22 -36.67 44.35
C GLY A 217 27.34 -36.81 43.11
N LEU A 218 27.75 -36.26 41.97
CA LEU A 218 27.01 -36.21 40.72
C LEU A 218 27.35 -37.44 39.86
N LYS A 219 26.42 -38.38 39.72
CA LYS A 219 26.64 -39.70 39.08
C LYS A 219 26.23 -39.73 37.61
N ASP A 220 25.26 -38.90 37.25
CA ASP A 220 24.67 -38.78 35.93
C ASP A 220 24.96 -37.41 35.30
N THR A 221 26.16 -36.88 35.57
CA THR A 221 26.67 -35.64 35.00
C THR A 221 27.93 -35.91 34.18
N TYR A 222 27.92 -35.42 32.94
CA TYR A 222 28.91 -35.70 31.92
C TYR A 222 29.28 -34.41 31.17
N ILE A 223 30.34 -34.47 30.37
CA ILE A 223 30.56 -33.52 29.28
C ILE A 223 30.06 -34.17 27.98
N GLN A 224 29.35 -33.43 27.12
CA GLN A 224 28.60 -33.91 25.94
C GLN A 224 29.26 -35.05 25.13
N GLY A 225 30.58 -35.04 24.95
CA GLY A 225 31.30 -36.09 24.20
C GLY A 225 31.34 -37.47 24.87
N ASN A 226 30.94 -37.60 26.14
CA ASN A 226 31.05 -38.82 26.97
C ASN A 226 29.69 -39.24 27.57
N VAL A 227 28.60 -39.07 26.83
CA VAL A 227 27.21 -39.22 27.34
C VAL A 227 26.58 -40.56 26.91
N PRO A 228 25.82 -41.25 27.79
CA PRO A 228 24.95 -42.36 27.42
C PRO A 228 23.80 -41.91 26.50
N LEU A 229 23.91 -42.18 25.20
CA LEU A 229 22.98 -41.68 24.18
C LEU A 229 21.55 -42.22 24.32
N ASP A 230 21.37 -43.39 24.93
CA ASP A 230 20.08 -44.03 25.18
C ASP A 230 19.24 -43.26 26.22
N ARG A 231 19.90 -42.52 27.13
CA ARG A 231 19.26 -41.67 28.16
C ARG A 231 19.17 -40.20 27.76
N MET A 232 19.79 -39.81 26.66
CA MET A 232 19.78 -38.43 26.17
C MET A 232 18.40 -38.04 25.64
N ALA A 233 17.87 -36.91 26.10
CA ALA A 233 16.68 -36.32 25.49
C ALA A 233 16.97 -35.91 24.04
N THR A 234 15.96 -36.00 23.18
CA THR A 234 16.05 -35.49 21.80
C THR A 234 15.92 -33.97 21.84
N GLY A 235 16.89 -33.26 21.26
CA GLY A 235 16.86 -31.80 21.18
C GLY A 235 15.95 -31.30 20.06
N TYR A 236 15.23 -30.22 20.31
CA TYR A 236 14.28 -29.62 19.38
C TYR A 236 14.59 -28.15 19.10
N LYS A 237 14.15 -27.69 17.93
CA LYS A 237 14.30 -26.32 17.46
C LYS A 237 12.98 -25.80 16.89
N ALA A 238 12.71 -24.51 17.09
CA ALA A 238 11.54 -23.87 16.52
C ALA A 238 11.58 -23.91 14.98
N GLY A 239 10.47 -24.34 14.38
CA GLY A 239 10.29 -24.36 12.93
C GLY A 239 8.83 -24.57 12.54
N PHE A 240 8.30 -23.63 11.76
CA PHE A 240 6.92 -23.68 11.24
C PHE A 240 5.86 -23.77 12.35
N THR A 241 6.01 -22.93 13.38
CA THR A 241 5.14 -22.81 14.57
C THR A 241 5.07 -24.06 15.46
N ARG A 242 6.05 -24.97 15.30
CA ARG A 242 6.18 -26.20 16.09
C ARG A 242 7.63 -26.48 16.45
N ALA A 243 7.83 -27.37 17.41
CA ALA A 243 9.14 -27.93 17.73
C ALA A 243 9.48 -29.05 16.74
N LEU A 244 10.65 -28.98 16.11
CA LEU A 244 11.15 -29.97 15.17
C LEU A 244 12.47 -30.54 15.68
N GLU A 245 12.66 -31.86 15.58
CA GLU A 245 13.89 -32.51 15.99
C GLU A 245 15.08 -31.82 15.31
N TYR A 246 16.11 -31.49 16.09
CA TYR A 246 17.29 -30.82 15.60
C TYR A 246 18.55 -31.37 16.27
N LYS A 247 19.46 -31.87 15.44
CA LYS A 247 20.79 -32.32 15.87
C LYS A 247 21.76 -31.16 15.71
N ALA A 248 22.01 -30.46 16.82
CA ALA A 248 22.95 -29.35 16.85
C ALA A 248 24.39 -29.83 16.56
N PRO A 249 25.21 -29.01 15.87
CA PRO A 249 26.64 -29.28 15.74
C PRO A 249 27.32 -29.30 17.11
N LEU A 250 28.40 -30.07 17.22
CA LEU A 250 29.17 -30.16 18.46
C LEU A 250 30.26 -29.08 18.51
N PHE A 251 30.32 -28.35 19.63
CA PHE A 251 31.28 -27.27 19.85
C PHE A 251 32.21 -27.64 21.01
N ARG A 252 33.15 -28.57 20.77
CA ARG A 252 34.08 -29.06 21.80
C ARG A 252 34.87 -27.94 22.48
N GLY A 253 35.26 -26.93 21.71
CA GLY A 253 35.97 -25.78 22.25
C GLY A 253 35.14 -24.89 23.19
N ASN A 254 33.83 -25.12 23.32
CA ASN A 254 32.91 -24.42 24.22
C ASN A 254 32.42 -25.30 25.38
N TYR A 255 32.99 -26.50 25.55
CA TYR A 255 32.60 -27.41 26.63
C TYR A 255 32.65 -26.77 28.03
N PRO A 256 33.69 -25.99 28.39
CA PRO A 256 33.75 -25.33 29.70
C PRO A 256 32.62 -24.35 29.95
N ALA A 257 32.10 -23.73 28.90
CA ALA A 257 31.11 -22.68 29.04
C ALA A 257 29.68 -23.16 28.85
N GLY A 258 29.42 -24.33 28.22
CA GLY A 258 28.07 -24.65 27.75
C GLY A 258 27.64 -26.11 27.59
N TYR A 259 28.54 -27.10 27.68
CA TYR A 259 28.19 -28.49 27.29
C TYR A 259 28.39 -29.53 28.40
N VAL A 260 28.13 -29.13 29.65
CA VAL A 260 27.78 -30.11 30.69
C VAL A 260 26.40 -30.70 30.34
N VAL A 261 26.27 -32.00 30.59
CA VAL A 261 25.03 -32.75 30.44
C VAL A 261 24.71 -33.36 31.77
N SER A 262 23.48 -33.21 32.24
CA SER A 262 23.08 -33.69 33.57
C SER A 262 21.65 -34.19 33.58
N SER A 263 21.32 -34.99 34.59
CA SER A 263 19.96 -35.41 34.92
C SER A 263 19.32 -34.47 35.94
N ILE A 264 17.99 -34.44 36.02
CA ILE A 264 17.31 -33.62 37.03
C ILE A 264 17.61 -34.10 38.46
N GLU A 265 17.95 -35.39 38.63
CA GLU A 265 18.35 -35.99 39.90
C GLU A 265 19.72 -35.48 40.38
N ASP A 266 20.71 -35.40 39.48
CA ASP A 266 22.01 -34.82 39.80
C ASP A 266 21.91 -33.31 40.03
N ILE A 267 21.08 -32.60 39.24
CA ILE A 267 20.87 -31.16 39.46
C ILE A 267 20.17 -30.87 40.79
N GLU A 268 19.27 -31.74 41.24
CA GLU A 268 18.71 -31.65 42.59
C GLU A 268 19.80 -31.69 43.66
N GLN A 269 20.70 -32.68 43.58
CA GLN A 269 21.85 -32.79 44.47
C GLN A 269 22.73 -31.55 44.39
N TRP A 270 22.98 -31.04 43.18
CA TRP A 270 23.74 -29.82 42.96
C TRP A 270 23.11 -28.60 43.66
N LEU A 271 21.80 -28.39 43.53
CA LEU A 271 21.10 -27.30 44.22
C LEU A 271 21.21 -27.42 45.74
N LYS A 272 21.06 -28.63 46.29
CA LYS A 272 21.21 -28.86 47.74
C LYS A 272 22.62 -28.55 48.22
N VAL A 273 23.64 -28.90 47.45
CA VAL A 273 25.04 -28.53 47.73
C VAL A 273 25.21 -27.01 47.70
N GLN A 274 24.67 -26.34 46.67
CA GLN A 274 24.72 -24.88 46.53
C GLN A 274 24.07 -24.15 47.72
N MET A 275 22.97 -24.68 48.26
CA MET A 275 22.30 -24.08 49.43
C MET A 275 22.94 -24.46 50.77
N GLY A 276 23.94 -25.36 50.80
CA GLY A 276 24.51 -25.91 52.03
C GLY A 276 23.55 -26.81 52.81
N SER A 277 22.51 -27.34 52.15
CA SER A 277 21.46 -28.16 52.78
C SER A 277 21.88 -29.62 53.00
N VAL A 278 22.94 -30.07 52.33
CA VAL A 278 23.53 -31.41 52.49
C VAL A 278 24.95 -31.31 53.02
N LYS A 279 25.34 -32.27 53.85
CA LYS A 279 26.70 -32.32 54.41
C LYS A 279 27.70 -32.70 53.32
N VAL A 280 28.56 -31.75 52.97
CA VAL A 280 29.76 -31.93 52.15
C VAL A 280 31.00 -31.66 53.01
N ASN A 281 32.20 -31.99 52.49
CA ASN A 281 33.46 -31.63 53.15
C ASN A 281 33.52 -30.10 53.36
N GLU A 282 34.15 -29.65 54.45
CA GLU A 282 34.31 -28.23 54.80
C GLU A 282 34.99 -27.44 53.68
N GLU A 283 35.97 -28.03 52.99
CA GLU A 283 36.63 -27.44 51.83
C GLU A 283 35.64 -27.17 50.68
N ILE A 284 34.78 -28.13 50.36
CA ILE A 284 33.73 -27.97 49.33
C ILE A 284 32.77 -26.85 49.74
N SER A 285 32.33 -26.82 51.01
CA SER A 285 31.42 -25.79 51.52
C SER A 285 32.02 -24.37 51.40
N LYS A 286 33.32 -24.23 51.69
CA LYS A 286 34.05 -22.95 51.50
C LYS A 286 34.12 -22.54 50.03
N ARG A 287 34.42 -23.47 49.10
CA ARG A 287 34.42 -23.19 47.66
C ARG A 287 33.05 -22.77 47.14
N ILE A 288 32.00 -23.45 47.57
CA ILE A 288 30.62 -23.13 47.18
C ILE A 288 30.25 -21.72 47.64
N THR A 289 30.48 -21.41 48.92
CA THR A 289 30.19 -20.07 49.47
C THR A 289 30.95 -18.98 48.71
N ARG A 290 32.24 -19.20 48.44
CA ARG A 290 33.06 -18.24 47.69
C ARG A 290 32.63 -18.10 46.24
N SER A 291 32.10 -19.16 45.61
CA SER A 291 31.58 -19.10 44.24
C SER A 291 30.33 -18.22 44.08
N HIS A 292 29.66 -17.89 45.19
CA HIS A 292 28.51 -16.97 45.22
C HIS A 292 28.91 -15.51 45.38
N GLU A 293 30.17 -15.21 45.68
CA GLU A 293 30.65 -13.85 45.86
C GLU A 293 30.82 -13.19 44.48
N PRO A 294 30.03 -12.15 44.16
CA PRO A 294 30.11 -11.49 42.87
C PRO A 294 31.15 -10.38 42.87
N ASP A 295 31.61 -9.98 41.68
CA ASP A 295 32.43 -8.79 41.53
C ASP A 295 31.58 -7.52 41.73
N ARG A 296 31.79 -6.85 42.87
CA ARG A 296 31.16 -5.57 43.20
C ARG A 296 32.06 -4.37 42.92
N LYS A 297 33.23 -4.56 42.28
CA LYS A 297 34.12 -3.47 41.84
C LYS A 297 33.54 -2.73 40.63
N VAL A 298 32.65 -3.38 39.88
CA VAL A 298 31.92 -2.82 38.72
C VAL A 298 30.44 -2.61 39.04
N ALA A 299 29.78 -1.72 38.27
CA ALA A 299 28.35 -1.49 38.41
C ALA A 299 27.54 -2.77 38.07
N PRO A 300 26.39 -3.00 38.75
CA PRO A 300 25.49 -4.10 38.41
C PRO A 300 24.89 -3.93 37.00
N ASP A 301 24.39 -5.03 36.45
CA ASP A 301 23.65 -5.02 35.18
C ASP A 301 22.27 -4.32 35.37
N LEU A 302 21.57 -4.07 34.27
CA LEU A 302 20.28 -3.37 34.23
C LEU A 302 19.20 -4.06 35.08
N ASP A 303 19.30 -5.37 35.28
CA ASP A 303 18.40 -6.15 36.15
C ASP A 303 18.77 -6.09 37.65
N GLY A 304 19.84 -5.35 37.99
CA GLY A 304 20.34 -5.20 39.36
C GLY A 304 21.18 -6.37 39.86
N SER A 305 21.58 -7.31 39.00
CA SER A 305 22.49 -8.40 39.35
C SER A 305 23.96 -8.01 39.17
N SER A 306 24.87 -8.69 39.86
CA SER A 306 26.29 -8.74 39.44
C SER A 306 26.74 -10.19 39.34
N TYR A 307 27.75 -10.42 38.52
CA TYR A 307 28.20 -11.76 38.17
C TYR A 307 29.25 -12.29 39.14
N ALA A 308 29.08 -13.55 39.55
CA ALA A 308 30.00 -14.34 40.35
C ALA A 308 30.59 -15.47 39.50
N ALA A 309 31.00 -16.57 40.12
CA ALA A 309 31.68 -17.66 39.44
C ALA A 309 30.68 -18.64 38.76
N GLY A 310 29.99 -18.15 37.74
CA GLY A 310 28.97 -18.90 36.99
C GLY A 310 27.53 -18.55 37.38
N TRP A 311 27.34 -17.51 38.19
CA TRP A 311 26.04 -17.13 38.76
C TRP A 311 25.78 -15.63 38.65
N SER A 312 24.51 -15.26 38.45
CA SER A 312 24.01 -13.89 38.63
C SER A 312 23.47 -13.73 40.05
N VAL A 313 23.96 -12.72 40.78
CA VAL A 313 23.64 -12.47 42.18
C VAL A 313 22.86 -11.16 42.32
N TYR A 314 21.57 -11.27 42.59
CA TYR A 314 20.59 -10.17 42.58
C TYR A 314 20.62 -9.35 43.87
N GLN A 315 20.55 -8.02 43.73
CA GLN A 315 20.66 -7.07 44.85
C GLN A 315 19.30 -6.50 45.33
N ASN A 316 18.32 -6.36 44.43
CA ASN A 316 17.07 -5.65 44.71
C ASN A 316 15.88 -6.62 44.92
N GLY A 317 14.98 -6.32 45.88
CA GLY A 317 13.60 -6.83 45.97
C GLY A 317 13.36 -8.33 46.23
N ASP A 318 14.35 -9.20 46.01
CA ASP A 318 14.21 -10.67 46.00
C ASP A 318 15.16 -11.39 46.97
N GLY A 319 15.67 -10.71 47.99
CA GLY A 319 16.20 -11.38 49.20
C GLY A 319 17.43 -12.27 49.02
N GLY A 320 18.34 -11.95 48.08
CA GLY A 320 19.60 -12.69 47.90
C GLY A 320 19.48 -13.93 47.02
N GLN A 321 18.61 -13.88 46.01
CA GLN A 321 18.52 -14.90 44.97
C GLN A 321 19.81 -14.97 44.13
N ILE A 322 20.24 -16.19 43.85
CA ILE A 322 21.33 -16.54 42.95
C ILE A 322 20.74 -17.37 41.82
N ALA A 323 20.99 -17.00 40.57
CA ALA A 323 20.44 -17.73 39.44
C ALA A 323 21.36 -17.71 38.22
N HIS A 324 21.13 -18.63 37.29
CA HIS A 324 21.80 -18.63 35.99
C HIS A 324 20.93 -19.34 34.94
N SER A 325 20.84 -18.77 33.74
CA SER A 325 20.18 -19.38 32.58
C SER A 325 21.19 -20.01 31.63
N GLY A 326 20.85 -21.19 31.13
CA GLY A 326 21.64 -21.93 30.16
C GLY A 326 20.90 -22.08 28.84
N ASN A 327 21.56 -21.75 27.72
CA ASN A 327 21.00 -21.98 26.39
C ASN A 327 22.05 -22.63 25.50
N ASN A 328 21.64 -23.67 24.79
CA ASN A 328 22.32 -24.28 23.65
C ASN A 328 21.35 -24.28 22.46
N PRO A 329 21.78 -24.61 21.22
CA PRO A 329 20.91 -24.50 20.04
C PRO A 329 19.58 -25.28 20.11
N ASN A 330 19.52 -26.36 20.87
CA ASN A 330 18.37 -27.27 20.99
C ASN A 330 18.03 -27.67 22.44
N PHE A 331 18.62 -27.02 23.44
CA PHE A 331 18.35 -27.24 24.86
C PHE A 331 18.40 -25.91 25.62
N SER A 332 17.68 -25.82 26.73
CA SER A 332 17.91 -24.75 27.71
C SER A 332 17.72 -25.23 29.14
N SER A 333 18.28 -24.50 30.09
CA SER A 333 18.11 -24.73 31.52
C SER A 333 18.01 -23.42 32.28
N TYR A 334 17.51 -23.51 33.51
CA TYR A 334 17.52 -22.41 34.46
C TYR A 334 17.63 -22.94 35.87
N PHE A 335 18.61 -22.43 36.61
CA PHE A 335 18.82 -22.75 38.02
C PHE A 335 18.67 -21.47 38.83
N ALA A 336 17.90 -21.53 39.91
CA ALA A 336 17.78 -20.44 40.87
C ALA A 336 17.69 -21.01 42.28
N PHE A 337 18.36 -20.36 43.23
CA PHE A 337 18.31 -20.77 44.63
C PHE A 337 18.54 -19.58 45.56
N ARG A 338 18.08 -19.76 46.80
CA ARG A 338 18.17 -18.77 47.88
C ARG A 338 18.74 -19.47 49.11
N PRO A 339 20.07 -19.40 49.33
CA PRO A 339 20.70 -20.12 50.43
C PRO A 339 20.10 -19.78 51.81
N LYS A 340 19.73 -18.52 52.04
CA LYS A 340 19.12 -18.10 53.32
C LYS A 340 17.74 -18.73 53.55
N ASP A 341 16.93 -18.82 52.50
CA ASP A 341 15.57 -19.36 52.57
C ASP A 341 15.55 -20.88 52.33
N GLN A 342 16.71 -21.47 52.03
CA GLN A 342 16.87 -22.88 51.69
C GLN A 342 15.96 -23.34 50.53
N LEU A 343 15.60 -22.44 49.62
CA LEU A 343 14.72 -22.73 48.48
C LEU A 343 15.54 -22.82 47.19
N GLY A 344 15.35 -23.89 46.42
CA GLY A 344 16.04 -24.12 45.15
C GLY A 344 15.08 -24.61 44.06
N VAL A 345 15.29 -24.14 42.84
CA VAL A 345 14.51 -24.50 41.65
C VAL A 345 15.45 -24.74 40.49
N ALA A 346 15.24 -25.83 39.76
CA ALA A 346 15.87 -26.07 38.47
C ALA A 346 14.88 -26.55 37.43
N VAL A 347 15.07 -26.07 36.20
CA VAL A 347 14.29 -26.44 35.02
C VAL A 347 15.25 -26.82 33.90
N LEU A 348 15.05 -27.97 33.29
CA LEU A 348 15.77 -28.46 32.10
C LEU A 348 14.78 -28.63 30.96
N ALA A 349 15.12 -28.19 29.76
CA ALA A 349 14.27 -28.22 28.58
C ALA A 349 15.01 -28.81 27.38
N ASN A 350 14.34 -29.66 26.61
CA ASN A 350 14.87 -30.19 25.35
C ASN A 350 14.59 -29.30 24.13
N MET A 351 14.52 -27.99 24.35
CA MET A 351 14.40 -26.97 23.32
C MET A 351 15.00 -25.67 23.86
N ASN A 352 15.67 -24.90 22.99
CA ASN A 352 16.09 -23.55 23.36
C ASN A 352 14.86 -22.63 23.46
N SER A 353 14.57 -22.15 24.67
CA SER A 353 13.39 -21.34 24.95
C SER A 353 13.59 -20.45 26.18
N ASP A 354 13.17 -19.19 26.08
CA ASP A 354 13.16 -18.20 27.17
C ASP A 354 12.15 -18.58 28.27
N TYR A 355 11.08 -19.29 27.89
CA TYR A 355 10.10 -19.84 28.84
C TYR A 355 10.75 -20.73 29.91
N THR A 356 11.89 -21.36 29.66
CA THR A 356 12.59 -22.19 30.66
C THR A 356 13.00 -21.36 31.87
N ALA A 357 13.59 -20.17 31.65
CA ALA A 357 13.95 -19.25 32.72
C ALA A 357 12.72 -18.68 33.42
N VAL A 358 11.66 -18.37 32.66
CA VAL A 358 10.43 -17.85 33.25
C VAL A 358 9.66 -18.89 34.06
N ILE A 359 9.68 -20.15 33.65
CA ILE A 359 9.11 -21.23 34.45
C ILE A 359 9.86 -21.31 35.78
N GLY A 360 11.20 -21.32 35.76
CA GLY A 360 11.97 -21.38 36.99
C GLY A 360 11.79 -20.18 37.90
N GLN A 361 11.84 -18.95 37.36
CA GLN A 361 11.60 -17.74 38.13
C GLN A 361 10.15 -17.64 38.62
N GLY A 362 9.20 -18.05 37.79
CA GLY A 362 7.78 -18.08 38.15
C GLY A 362 7.51 -19.01 39.31
N ILE A 363 8.13 -20.19 39.32
CA ILE A 363 8.08 -21.12 40.46
C ILE A 363 8.73 -20.47 41.69
N MET A 364 9.93 -19.88 41.57
CA MET A 364 10.58 -19.17 42.69
C MET A 364 9.68 -18.07 43.28
N ASN A 365 8.97 -17.33 42.44
CA ASN A 365 8.04 -16.28 42.89
C ASN A 365 6.81 -16.88 43.59
N MET A 366 6.20 -17.91 43.02
CA MET A 366 5.04 -18.61 43.61
C MET A 366 5.37 -19.25 44.97
N MET A 367 6.59 -19.78 45.12
CA MET A 367 7.07 -20.35 46.38
C MET A 367 7.38 -19.28 47.44
N ASN A 368 7.58 -18.02 47.04
CA ASN A 368 7.75 -16.86 47.92
C ASN A 368 6.45 -16.04 48.06
N GLU A 369 5.28 -16.65 47.82
CA GLU A 369 3.95 -16.01 47.92
C GLU A 369 3.77 -14.77 47.03
N LYS A 370 4.59 -14.64 45.97
CA LYS A 370 4.44 -13.64 44.91
C LYS A 370 3.71 -14.28 43.73
N LYS A 371 3.02 -13.48 42.91
CA LYS A 371 2.43 -13.99 41.66
C LYS A 371 3.55 -14.54 40.75
N GLY A 372 3.31 -15.70 40.15
CA GLY A 372 4.22 -16.26 39.15
C GLY A 372 4.42 -15.30 37.98
N THR A 373 5.67 -15.07 37.59
CA THR A 373 6.02 -14.29 36.41
C THR A 373 5.54 -15.03 35.16
N LYS A 374 4.72 -14.40 34.34
CA LYS A 374 4.29 -14.97 33.05
C LYS A 374 5.09 -14.34 31.94
N LEU A 375 5.70 -15.16 31.07
CA LEU A 375 6.34 -14.62 29.88
C LEU A 375 5.26 -14.33 28.86
N THR A 376 5.24 -13.11 28.35
CA THR A 376 4.29 -12.72 27.30
C THR A 376 4.76 -13.18 25.92
N SER A 377 6.06 -13.46 25.71
CA SER A 377 6.58 -14.02 24.45
C SER A 377 8.04 -14.46 24.48
N ASP A 378 8.38 -15.50 23.70
CA ASP A 378 9.74 -15.93 23.37
C ASP A 378 10.20 -15.36 22.01
N MET A 379 11.44 -14.86 21.93
CA MET A 379 11.96 -14.22 20.72
C MET A 379 12.06 -15.19 19.54
N TYR A 380 12.58 -16.40 19.75
CA TYR A 380 12.78 -17.39 18.68
C TYR A 380 11.44 -17.93 18.17
N VAL A 381 10.47 -18.17 19.06
CA VAL A 381 9.11 -18.55 18.68
C VAL A 381 8.44 -17.42 17.89
N LYS A 382 8.56 -16.16 18.31
CA LYS A 382 8.06 -14.99 17.56
C LYS A 382 8.68 -14.87 16.18
N VAL A 383 10.01 -14.97 16.09
CA VAL A 383 10.73 -14.92 14.81
C VAL A 383 10.30 -16.06 13.90
N ASP A 384 10.09 -17.26 14.44
CA ASP A 384 9.58 -18.41 13.68
C ASP A 384 8.17 -18.17 13.14
N GLN A 385 7.26 -17.65 13.97
CA GLN A 385 5.89 -17.31 13.55
C GLN A 385 5.89 -16.27 12.43
N VAL A 386 6.68 -15.20 12.58
CA VAL A 386 6.80 -14.14 11.57
C VAL A 386 7.39 -14.68 10.28
N ALA A 387 8.50 -15.41 10.36
CA ALA A 387 9.16 -15.98 9.18
C ALA A 387 8.26 -17.01 8.46
N THR A 388 7.48 -17.77 9.22
CA THR A 388 6.44 -18.67 8.67
C THR A 388 5.37 -17.89 7.93
N ALA A 389 4.79 -16.86 8.55
CA ALA A 389 3.77 -16.02 7.92
C ALA A 389 4.30 -15.35 6.64
N VAL A 390 5.52 -14.79 6.69
CA VAL A 390 6.21 -14.22 5.52
C VAL A 390 6.40 -15.28 4.43
N THR A 391 6.82 -16.50 4.79
CA THR A 391 6.98 -17.60 3.83
C THR A 391 5.65 -17.95 3.14
N PHE A 392 4.53 -17.99 3.85
CA PHE A 392 3.20 -18.23 3.25
C PHE A 392 2.74 -17.08 2.35
N ILE A 393 2.95 -15.82 2.75
CA ILE A 393 2.63 -14.64 1.95
C ILE A 393 3.44 -14.66 0.65
N LEU A 394 4.75 -14.90 0.75
CA LEU A 394 5.65 -15.01 -0.39
C LEU A 394 5.30 -16.21 -1.28
N GLY A 395 4.95 -17.36 -0.71
CA GLY A 395 4.48 -18.53 -1.46
C GLY A 395 3.20 -18.22 -2.26
N THR A 396 2.24 -17.53 -1.65
CA THR A 396 1.02 -17.08 -2.33
C THR A 396 1.34 -16.10 -3.45
N MET A 397 2.23 -15.14 -3.19
CA MET A 397 2.71 -14.18 -4.20
C MET A 397 3.47 -14.88 -5.35
N ALA A 398 4.23 -15.94 -5.07
CA ALA A 398 4.89 -16.76 -6.09
C ALA A 398 3.85 -17.43 -7.00
N LEU A 399 2.81 -18.04 -6.43
CA LEU A 399 1.73 -18.67 -7.18
C LEU A 399 0.97 -17.67 -8.07
N ILE A 400 0.66 -16.49 -7.53
CA ILE A 400 0.02 -15.41 -8.30
C ILE A 400 0.96 -14.97 -9.44
N THR A 401 2.26 -14.80 -9.17
CA THR A 401 3.24 -14.43 -10.19
C THR A 401 3.37 -15.49 -11.29
N LEU A 402 3.38 -16.78 -10.91
CA LEU A 402 3.38 -17.90 -11.84
C LEU A 402 2.11 -17.95 -12.70
N PHE A 403 0.95 -17.64 -12.14
CA PHE A 403 -0.30 -17.50 -12.89
C PHE A 403 -0.20 -16.40 -13.95
N PHE A 404 0.32 -15.22 -13.60
CA PHE A 404 0.51 -14.12 -14.55
C PHE A 404 1.61 -14.40 -15.60
N LEU A 405 2.69 -15.08 -15.21
CA LEU A 405 3.72 -15.57 -16.13
C LEU A 405 3.14 -16.54 -17.15
N SER A 406 2.37 -17.54 -16.69
CA SER A 406 1.69 -18.51 -17.55
C SER A 406 0.74 -17.81 -18.50
N ARG A 407 0.00 -16.80 -18.03
CA ARG A 407 -0.90 -15.99 -18.86
C ARG A 407 -0.14 -15.21 -19.94
N ILE A 408 1.00 -14.61 -19.62
CA ILE A 408 1.84 -13.93 -20.63
C ILE A 408 2.37 -14.92 -21.64
N ALA A 409 2.88 -16.08 -21.21
CA ALA A 409 3.39 -17.12 -22.10
C ALA A 409 2.30 -17.60 -23.08
N ILE A 410 1.08 -17.87 -22.60
CA ILE A 410 -0.07 -18.23 -23.45
C ILE A 410 -0.43 -17.09 -24.41
N GLN A 411 -0.35 -15.83 -23.98
CA GLN A 411 -0.65 -14.67 -24.83
C GLN A 411 0.38 -14.45 -25.92
N ILE A 412 1.66 -14.71 -25.65
CA ILE A 412 2.74 -14.70 -26.64
C ILE A 412 2.49 -15.82 -27.66
N PHE A 413 2.23 -17.05 -27.19
CA PHE A 413 1.95 -18.18 -28.07
C PHE A 413 0.70 -17.98 -28.96
N ARG A 414 -0.34 -17.33 -28.44
CA ARG A 414 -1.56 -16.97 -29.20
C ARG A 414 -1.43 -15.71 -30.06
N GLY A 415 -0.23 -15.12 -30.18
CA GLY A 415 0.01 -13.91 -30.99
C GLY A 415 -0.65 -12.63 -30.47
N LYS A 416 -1.18 -12.63 -29.24
CA LYS A 416 -1.84 -11.44 -28.65
C LYS A 416 -0.85 -10.38 -28.15
N ARG A 417 0.42 -10.75 -28.00
CA ARG A 417 1.54 -9.86 -27.65
C ARG A 417 2.64 -10.05 -28.68
N THR A 418 3.12 -8.95 -29.24
CA THR A 418 4.20 -8.95 -30.23
C THR A 418 5.49 -8.46 -29.59
N PHE A 419 6.62 -9.01 -30.02
CA PHE A 419 7.92 -8.56 -29.57
C PHE A 419 8.18 -7.14 -30.07
N VAL A 420 8.51 -6.23 -29.16
CA VAL A 420 8.99 -4.90 -29.50
C VAL A 420 10.47 -4.85 -29.16
N GLY A 421 11.32 -4.76 -30.19
CA GLY A 421 12.76 -4.68 -30.02
C GLY A 421 13.14 -3.51 -29.09
N VAL A 422 14.01 -3.78 -28.13
CA VAL A 422 14.56 -2.75 -27.25
C VAL A 422 15.87 -2.24 -27.86
N ARG A 423 16.04 -0.91 -27.92
CA ARG A 423 17.33 -0.32 -28.32
C ARG A 423 18.44 -0.87 -27.44
N TRP A 424 19.55 -1.33 -28.05
CA TRP A 424 20.67 -1.95 -27.33
C TRP A 424 21.16 -1.13 -26.12
N ARG A 425 21.28 0.20 -26.26
CA ARG A 425 21.64 1.10 -25.15
C ARG A 425 20.69 1.00 -23.96
N THR A 426 19.38 0.94 -24.21
CA THR A 426 18.37 0.84 -23.15
C THR A 426 18.36 -0.55 -22.52
N ALA A 427 18.57 -1.60 -23.31
CA ALA A 427 18.70 -2.97 -22.81
C ALA A 427 19.94 -3.12 -21.91
N PHE A 428 21.10 -2.63 -22.36
CA PHE A 428 22.34 -2.64 -21.58
C PHE A 428 22.20 -1.86 -20.26
N LEU A 429 21.68 -0.63 -20.30
CA LEU A 429 21.45 0.17 -19.09
C LEU A 429 20.48 -0.50 -18.11
N THR A 430 19.42 -1.14 -18.62
CA THR A 430 18.47 -1.89 -17.78
C THR A 430 19.15 -3.11 -17.14
N ALA A 431 19.98 -3.83 -17.89
CA ALA A 431 20.71 -4.99 -17.38
C ALA A 431 21.73 -4.60 -16.30
N VAL A 432 22.48 -3.52 -16.51
CA VAL A 432 23.41 -2.97 -15.50
C VAL A 432 22.66 -2.56 -14.24
N LEU A 433 21.54 -1.86 -14.37
CA LEU A 433 20.70 -1.47 -13.22
C LEU A 433 20.19 -2.69 -12.45
N LEU A 434 19.69 -3.71 -13.14
CA LEU A 434 19.23 -4.96 -12.52
C LEU A 434 20.37 -5.71 -11.84
N ALA A 435 21.58 -5.71 -12.41
CA ALA A 435 22.76 -6.31 -11.78
C ALA A 435 23.17 -5.56 -10.50
N ILE A 436 23.16 -4.22 -10.52
CA ILE A 436 23.42 -3.39 -9.34
C ILE A 436 22.37 -3.64 -8.26
N MET A 437 21.08 -3.64 -8.61
CA MET A 437 20.00 -3.92 -7.66
C MET A 437 20.06 -5.34 -7.11
N GLY A 438 20.37 -6.33 -7.96
CA GLY A 438 20.55 -7.72 -7.55
C GLY A 438 21.74 -7.88 -6.60
N GLY A 439 22.87 -7.24 -6.91
CA GLY A 439 24.05 -7.21 -6.04
C GLY A 439 23.76 -6.53 -4.69
N ALA A 440 23.06 -5.39 -4.70
CA ALA A 440 22.62 -4.70 -3.50
C ALA A 440 21.67 -5.57 -2.65
N PHE A 441 20.72 -6.28 -3.28
CA PHE A 441 19.82 -7.21 -2.61
C PHE A 441 20.58 -8.38 -1.96
N VAL A 442 21.53 -9.00 -2.67
CA VAL A 442 22.38 -10.07 -2.12
C VAL A 442 23.25 -9.55 -0.98
N GLY A 443 23.86 -8.37 -1.12
CA GLY A 443 24.61 -7.71 -0.04
C GLY A 443 23.74 -7.42 1.18
N ALA A 444 22.51 -6.96 0.97
CA ALA A 444 21.52 -6.75 2.01
C ALA A 444 21.02 -8.05 2.67
N LEU A 445 21.08 -9.20 2.02
CA LEU A 445 20.86 -10.48 2.69
C LEU A 445 22.11 -10.91 3.47
N TYR A 446 23.30 -10.66 2.94
CA TYR A 446 24.56 -11.00 3.59
C TYR A 446 24.75 -10.27 4.94
N TYR A 447 24.48 -8.97 4.99
CA TYR A 447 24.62 -8.15 6.19
C TYR A 447 23.40 -8.17 7.14
N LEU A 448 22.38 -8.97 6.83
CA LEU A 448 21.16 -9.05 7.64
C LEU A 448 21.43 -9.45 9.11
N PRO A 449 22.38 -10.36 9.41
CA PRO A 449 22.77 -10.67 10.78
C PRO A 449 23.36 -9.51 11.57
N GLU A 450 23.98 -8.53 10.89
CA GLU A 450 24.51 -7.35 11.55
C GLU A 450 23.42 -6.44 12.09
N VAL A 451 22.27 -6.41 11.41
CA VAL A 451 21.10 -5.61 11.81
C VAL A 451 20.25 -6.35 12.85
N PHE A 452 19.94 -7.63 12.62
CA PHE A 452 18.94 -8.36 13.42
C PHE A 452 19.53 -9.30 14.47
N PHE A 453 20.82 -9.64 14.39
CA PHE A 453 21.47 -10.65 15.24
C PHE A 453 22.78 -10.13 15.88
N GLN A 454 22.82 -8.84 16.21
CA GLN A 454 23.93 -8.19 16.93
C GLN A 454 25.32 -8.34 16.29
N GLY A 455 25.41 -8.54 14.97
CA GLY A 455 26.70 -8.75 14.29
C GLY A 455 27.21 -10.19 14.31
N LEU A 456 26.40 -11.15 14.73
CA LEU A 456 26.76 -12.56 14.70
C LEU A 456 26.75 -13.10 13.26
N PRO A 457 27.68 -13.99 12.89
CA PRO A 457 27.78 -14.50 11.52
C PRO A 457 26.61 -15.42 11.15
N TRP A 458 26.37 -15.61 9.85
CA TRP A 458 25.35 -16.56 9.36
C TRP A 458 25.55 -18.00 9.86
N SER A 459 26.79 -18.42 10.08
CA SER A 459 27.10 -19.73 10.70
C SER A 459 26.52 -19.87 12.11
N PHE A 460 26.41 -18.77 12.86
CA PHE A 460 25.75 -18.74 14.15
C PHE A 460 24.22 -18.72 13.98
N VAL A 461 23.70 -17.79 13.15
CA VAL A 461 22.24 -17.62 12.95
C VAL A 461 21.57 -18.89 12.44
N THR A 462 22.22 -19.63 11.54
CA THR A 462 21.67 -20.90 11.01
C THR A 462 21.59 -22.01 12.06
N VAL A 463 22.51 -22.01 13.03
CA VAL A 463 22.53 -23.00 14.13
C VAL A 463 21.54 -22.61 15.23
N TRP A 464 21.51 -21.35 15.65
CA TRP A 464 20.73 -20.88 16.80
C TRP A 464 19.33 -20.36 16.46
N GLY A 465 19.18 -19.64 15.35
CA GLY A 465 17.90 -19.05 14.93
C GLY A 465 16.95 -20.07 14.28
N PRO A 466 15.62 -19.85 14.28
CA PRO A 466 14.63 -20.79 13.78
C PRO A 466 14.87 -21.25 12.34
N MET A 467 14.41 -22.46 12.01
CA MET A 467 14.60 -23.02 10.66
C MET A 467 13.92 -22.19 9.57
N THR A 468 12.88 -21.45 9.92
CA THR A 468 12.06 -20.67 8.99
C THR A 468 12.72 -19.37 8.51
N ILE A 469 13.76 -18.86 9.18
CA ILE A 469 14.50 -17.68 8.71
C ILE A 469 15.06 -17.95 7.30
N LEU A 470 15.73 -19.09 7.12
CA LEU A 470 16.35 -19.44 5.86
C LEU A 470 15.30 -19.68 4.77
N THR A 471 14.18 -20.33 5.10
CA THR A 471 13.09 -20.57 4.14
C THR A 471 12.42 -19.28 3.70
N ALA A 472 12.25 -18.30 4.60
CA ALA A 472 11.71 -16.99 4.27
C ALA A 472 12.63 -16.22 3.32
N ILE A 473 13.94 -16.25 3.55
CA ILE A 473 14.94 -15.61 2.69
C ILE A 473 14.98 -16.25 1.29
N LEU A 474 14.99 -17.58 1.23
CA LEU A 474 14.95 -18.30 -0.05
C LEU A 474 13.65 -18.00 -0.82
N SER A 475 12.52 -17.99 -0.13
CA SER A 475 11.22 -17.65 -0.72
C SER A 475 11.21 -16.22 -1.28
N LEU A 476 11.81 -15.27 -0.58
CA LEU A 476 11.94 -13.89 -1.04
C LEU A 476 12.77 -13.80 -2.33
N GLY A 477 13.89 -14.53 -2.38
CA GLY A 477 14.72 -14.64 -3.58
C GLY A 477 13.97 -15.22 -4.78
N VAL A 478 13.22 -16.32 -4.58
CA VAL A 478 12.41 -16.97 -5.63
C VAL A 478 11.34 -16.03 -6.17
N VAL A 479 10.56 -15.40 -5.28
CA VAL A 479 9.49 -14.46 -5.67
C VAL A 479 10.06 -13.27 -6.44
N ASN A 480 11.18 -12.70 -5.98
CA ASN A 480 11.83 -11.59 -6.66
C ASN A 480 12.30 -11.99 -8.06
N GLY A 481 12.92 -13.17 -8.20
CA GLY A 481 13.34 -13.72 -9.50
C GLY A 481 12.16 -13.93 -10.46
N LEU A 482 11.07 -14.54 -9.99
CA LEU A 482 9.85 -14.74 -10.77
C LEU A 482 9.23 -13.41 -11.21
N PHE A 483 9.18 -12.41 -10.33
CA PHE A 483 8.64 -11.09 -10.65
C PHE A 483 9.52 -10.35 -11.66
N CYS A 484 10.86 -10.41 -11.52
CA CYS A 484 11.79 -9.84 -12.49
C CYS A 484 11.59 -10.46 -13.88
N LEU A 485 11.45 -11.79 -13.97
CA LEU A 485 11.14 -12.49 -15.22
C LEU A 485 9.81 -12.01 -15.81
N TYR A 486 8.76 -11.89 -14.98
CA TYR A 486 7.46 -11.37 -15.40
C TYR A 486 7.56 -9.95 -15.95
N ALA A 487 8.26 -9.06 -15.25
CA ALA A 487 8.45 -7.66 -15.63
C ALA A 487 9.20 -7.52 -16.96
N ILE A 488 10.25 -8.34 -17.18
CA ILE A 488 11.01 -8.37 -18.43
C ILE A 488 10.10 -8.81 -19.58
N LEU A 489 9.38 -9.93 -19.43
CA LEU A 489 8.48 -10.43 -20.47
C LEU A 489 7.35 -9.43 -20.77
N ALA A 490 6.76 -8.80 -19.75
CA ALA A 490 5.72 -7.80 -19.93
C ALA A 490 6.21 -6.56 -20.69
N LYS A 491 7.49 -6.18 -20.52
CA LYS A 491 8.13 -5.06 -21.23
C LYS A 491 8.51 -5.39 -22.67
N LEU A 492 9.06 -6.59 -22.92
CA LEU A 492 9.47 -7.05 -24.25
C LEU A 492 8.29 -7.40 -25.16
N TYR A 493 7.19 -7.87 -24.56
CA TYR A 493 5.97 -8.27 -25.26
C TYR A 493 4.77 -7.45 -24.78
N PRO A 494 4.69 -6.15 -25.09
CA PRO A 494 3.57 -5.31 -24.67
C PRO A 494 2.25 -5.76 -25.32
N LYS A 495 1.14 -5.55 -24.60
CA LYS A 495 -0.22 -5.78 -25.10
C LYS A 495 -0.91 -4.44 -25.36
N LYS A 496 -1.60 -4.30 -26.50
CA LYS A 496 -2.42 -3.11 -26.79
C LYS A 496 -3.56 -3.01 -25.76
N LYS A 497 -3.73 -1.84 -25.14
CA LYS A 497 -4.67 -1.58 -24.02
C LYS A 497 -4.50 -2.51 -22.80
N ASP A 498 -3.26 -2.87 -22.46
CA ASP A 498 -3.01 -3.67 -21.25
C ASP A 498 -3.40 -2.91 -19.97
N LYS A 499 -3.90 -3.65 -18.98
CA LYS A 499 -4.19 -3.12 -17.64
C LYS A 499 -3.17 -3.74 -16.68
N PRO A 500 -2.02 -3.09 -16.43
CA PRO A 500 -0.92 -3.69 -15.67
C PRO A 500 -1.16 -3.65 -14.15
N ILE A 501 -2.36 -3.99 -13.69
CA ILE A 501 -2.77 -3.88 -12.27
C ILE A 501 -1.86 -4.71 -11.38
N PHE A 502 -1.56 -5.95 -11.77
CA PHE A 502 -0.66 -6.83 -11.01
C PHE A 502 0.77 -6.27 -10.91
N TYR A 503 1.31 -5.78 -12.03
CA TYR A 503 2.63 -5.17 -12.08
C TYR A 503 2.70 -3.92 -11.18
N LEU A 504 1.68 -3.06 -11.24
CA LEU A 504 1.58 -1.87 -10.41
C LEU A 504 1.44 -2.22 -8.93
N GLY A 505 0.61 -3.23 -8.60
CA GLY A 505 0.44 -3.71 -7.23
C GLY A 505 1.75 -4.16 -6.60
N ILE A 506 2.55 -4.96 -7.30
CA ILE A 506 3.86 -5.39 -6.79
C ILE A 506 4.83 -4.21 -6.68
N LEU A 507 4.90 -3.31 -7.67
CA LEU A 507 5.77 -2.13 -7.56
C LEU A 507 5.37 -1.22 -6.40
N SER A 508 4.08 -1.05 -6.12
CA SER A 508 3.60 -0.30 -4.96
C SER A 508 3.98 -0.99 -3.64
N LEU A 509 3.93 -2.32 -3.57
CA LEU A 509 4.42 -3.07 -2.40
C LEU A 509 5.93 -2.91 -2.21
N ILE A 510 6.72 -2.95 -3.30
CA ILE A 510 8.17 -2.73 -3.26
C ILE A 510 8.49 -1.30 -2.79
N GLY A 511 7.82 -0.29 -3.33
CA GLY A 511 7.98 1.10 -2.89
C GLY A 511 7.63 1.27 -1.41
N GLY A 512 6.54 0.64 -0.96
CA GLY A 512 6.15 0.63 0.44
C GLY A 512 7.12 -0.11 1.36
N LEU A 513 7.71 -1.23 0.93
CA LEU A 513 8.79 -1.94 1.63
C LEU A 513 10.02 -1.04 1.79
N GLY A 514 10.40 -0.32 0.73
CA GLY A 514 11.48 0.66 0.78
C GLY A 514 11.22 1.74 1.83
N ASN A 515 9.98 2.24 1.87
CA ASN A 515 9.58 3.23 2.87
C ASN A 515 9.59 2.66 4.31
N GLY A 516 9.05 1.45 4.50
CA GLY A 516 9.09 0.76 5.79
C GLY A 516 10.52 0.52 6.28
N LEU A 517 11.44 0.16 5.37
CA LEU A 517 12.86 -0.03 5.69
C LEU A 517 13.52 1.29 6.15
N ILE A 518 13.18 2.43 5.53
CA ILE A 518 13.68 3.74 5.95
C ILE A 518 13.27 4.02 7.40
N ILE A 519 11.98 3.86 7.72
CA ILE A 519 11.44 4.09 9.07
C ILE A 519 12.15 3.16 10.07
N PHE A 520 12.27 1.89 9.72
CA PHE A 520 12.90 0.88 10.57
C PHE A 520 14.38 1.19 10.84
N MET A 521 15.14 1.63 9.84
CA MET A 521 16.56 1.98 9.99
C MET A 521 16.79 3.23 10.83
N ILE A 522 15.97 4.26 10.64
CA ILE A 522 16.03 5.47 11.49
C ILE A 522 15.74 5.08 12.94
N ASN A 523 14.66 4.34 13.18
CA ASN A 523 14.27 3.97 14.53
C ASN A 523 15.29 3.03 15.21
N SER A 524 15.85 2.07 14.47
CA SER A 524 16.90 1.18 14.99
C SER A 524 18.18 1.93 15.37
N THR A 525 18.49 3.01 14.65
CA THR A 525 19.63 3.88 14.98
C THR A 525 19.33 4.73 16.21
N LEU A 526 18.12 5.28 16.34
CA LEU A 526 17.70 6.08 17.49
C LEU A 526 17.58 5.27 18.78
N ALA A 527 17.22 3.99 18.67
CA ALA A 527 17.14 3.07 19.81
C ALA A 527 18.49 2.47 20.21
N SER A 528 19.57 2.70 19.45
CA SER A 528 20.89 2.16 19.74
C SER A 528 21.76 3.16 20.49
N ASP A 529 22.37 2.73 21.59
CA ASP A 529 23.42 3.51 22.28
C ASP A 529 24.78 3.47 21.55
N LYS A 530 24.86 2.74 20.42
CA LYS A 530 26.09 2.61 19.62
C LYS A 530 26.22 3.80 18.68
N GLY A 531 27.46 4.23 18.43
CA GLY A 531 27.77 5.27 17.44
C GLY A 531 27.38 4.87 16.01
N PHE A 532 27.81 5.67 15.02
CA PHE A 532 27.47 5.47 13.62
C PHE A 532 27.73 4.03 13.12
N SER A 533 26.70 3.38 12.56
CA SER A 533 26.80 2.08 11.89
C SER A 533 26.76 2.26 10.37
N PRO A 534 27.87 1.97 9.65
CA PRO A 534 27.90 2.02 8.18
C PRO A 534 26.87 1.09 7.54
N VAL A 535 26.57 -0.04 8.18
CA VAL A 535 25.62 -1.02 7.67
C VAL A 535 24.19 -0.52 7.79
N LEU A 536 23.76 -0.02 8.95
CA LEU A 536 22.43 0.60 9.10
C LEU A 536 22.24 1.76 8.12
N PHE A 537 23.29 2.59 7.94
CA PHE A 537 23.27 3.65 6.93
C PHE A 537 23.15 3.11 5.50
N GLY A 538 23.85 2.02 5.17
CA GLY A 538 23.72 1.34 3.89
C GLY A 538 22.29 0.86 3.59
N TYR A 539 21.63 0.22 4.56
CA TYR A 539 20.22 -0.17 4.44
C TYR A 539 19.28 1.02 4.31
N PHE A 540 19.58 2.13 4.99
CA PHE A 540 18.82 3.37 4.86
C PHE A 540 18.89 3.93 3.43
N ILE A 541 20.09 4.03 2.84
CA ILE A 541 20.27 4.47 1.45
C ILE A 541 19.60 3.50 0.47
N MET A 542 19.70 2.18 0.71
CA MET A 542 19.00 1.19 -0.09
C MET A 542 17.47 1.35 -0.01
N GLY A 543 16.93 1.60 1.19
CA GLY A 543 15.51 1.89 1.39
C GLY A 543 15.04 3.10 0.59
N ILE A 544 15.82 4.19 0.59
CA ILE A 544 15.56 5.38 -0.24
C ILE A 544 15.55 5.02 -1.73
N ALA A 545 16.56 4.27 -2.20
CA ALA A 545 16.63 3.88 -3.60
C ALA A 545 15.41 3.05 -4.02
N ILE A 546 15.04 2.04 -3.22
CA ILE A 546 13.87 1.19 -3.46
C ILE A 546 12.58 2.03 -3.48
N TYR A 547 12.41 2.90 -2.49
CA TYR A 547 11.24 3.79 -2.39
C TYR A 547 11.12 4.70 -3.62
N VAL A 548 12.17 5.46 -3.95
CA VAL A 548 12.18 6.41 -5.06
C VAL A 548 11.96 5.71 -6.40
N MET A 549 12.61 4.55 -6.61
CA MET A 549 12.44 3.78 -7.85
C MET A 549 11.02 3.22 -7.98
N GLY A 550 10.50 2.59 -6.92
CA GLY A 550 9.13 2.06 -6.89
C GLY A 550 8.09 3.15 -7.13
N GLU A 551 8.17 4.26 -6.39
CA GLU A 551 7.28 5.41 -6.54
C GLU A 551 7.31 5.99 -7.95
N LYS A 552 8.51 6.25 -8.49
CA LYS A 552 8.67 6.84 -9.82
C LYS A 552 8.04 5.94 -10.89
N MET A 553 8.29 4.63 -10.83
CA MET A 553 7.75 3.68 -11.80
C MET A 553 6.23 3.58 -11.74
N VAL A 554 5.65 3.50 -10.53
CA VAL A 554 4.19 3.47 -10.34
C VAL A 554 3.55 4.75 -10.84
N ARG A 555 4.09 5.91 -10.45
CA ARG A 555 3.55 7.23 -10.79
C ARG A 555 3.54 7.47 -12.29
N THR A 556 4.68 7.27 -12.96
CA THR A 556 4.78 7.46 -14.42
C THR A 556 3.78 6.57 -15.16
N LYS A 557 3.66 5.30 -14.76
CA LYS A 557 2.78 4.36 -15.46
C LYS A 557 1.30 4.67 -15.25
N LEU A 558 0.91 5.12 -14.06
CA LEU A 558 -0.48 5.54 -13.79
C LEU A 558 -0.85 6.82 -14.56
N ILE A 559 0.07 7.77 -14.71
CA ILE A 559 -0.14 8.96 -15.54
C ILE A 559 -0.44 8.55 -17.00
N ASP A 560 0.37 7.65 -17.58
CA ASP A 560 0.15 7.15 -18.94
C ASP A 560 -1.22 6.47 -19.10
N ILE A 561 -1.58 5.61 -18.14
CA ILE A 561 -2.86 4.89 -18.17
C ILE A 561 -4.02 5.87 -18.10
N THR A 562 -3.97 6.83 -17.18
CA THR A 562 -5.07 7.78 -16.98
C THR A 562 -5.24 8.69 -18.19
N ASN A 563 -4.17 9.24 -18.76
CA ASN A 563 -4.27 10.09 -19.94
C ASN A 563 -4.82 9.32 -21.14
N ASN A 564 -4.43 8.06 -21.32
CA ASN A 564 -5.01 7.21 -22.37
C ASN A 564 -6.50 6.91 -22.13
N ILE A 565 -6.91 6.64 -20.88
CA ILE A 565 -8.33 6.45 -20.54
C ILE A 565 -9.13 7.71 -20.84
N VAL A 566 -8.62 8.90 -20.48
CA VAL A 566 -9.28 10.18 -20.74
C VAL A 566 -9.40 10.43 -22.24
N TYR A 567 -8.34 10.19 -23.01
CA TYR A 567 -8.36 10.29 -24.47
C TYR A 567 -9.40 9.34 -25.08
N GLU A 568 -9.37 8.05 -24.73
CA GLU A 568 -10.32 7.06 -25.25
C GLU A 568 -11.77 7.43 -24.89
N LYS A 569 -12.02 7.91 -23.67
CA LYS A 569 -13.35 8.33 -23.24
C LYS A 569 -13.84 9.59 -23.92
N ARG A 570 -12.96 10.56 -24.16
CA ARG A 570 -13.29 11.76 -24.91
C ARG A 570 -13.65 11.43 -26.35
N MET A 571 -12.87 10.56 -27.00
CA MET A 571 -13.17 10.13 -28.37
C MET A 571 -14.45 9.29 -28.46
N ASP A 572 -14.73 8.43 -27.47
CA ASP A 572 -16.00 7.68 -27.37
C ASP A 572 -17.21 8.62 -27.24
N LEU A 573 -17.11 9.65 -26.39
CA LEU A 573 -18.17 10.65 -26.24
C LEU A 573 -18.36 11.48 -27.52
N ILE A 574 -17.27 11.94 -28.15
CA ILE A 574 -17.34 12.68 -29.42
C ILE A 574 -17.99 11.81 -30.50
N GLY A 575 -17.58 10.55 -30.64
CA GLY A 575 -18.18 9.62 -31.60
C GLY A 575 -19.68 9.42 -31.38
N LYS A 576 -20.11 9.28 -30.12
CA LYS A 576 -21.54 9.18 -29.77
C LYS A 576 -22.33 10.45 -30.04
N ILE A 577 -21.75 11.62 -29.76
CA ILE A 577 -22.37 12.91 -30.06
C ILE A 577 -22.57 13.05 -31.57
N LEU A 578 -21.54 12.75 -32.37
CA LEU A 578 -21.60 12.81 -33.84
C LEU A 578 -22.54 11.74 -34.45
N GLY A 579 -22.73 10.61 -33.78
CA GLY A 579 -23.65 9.55 -34.20
C GLY A 579 -25.09 9.69 -33.67
N THR A 580 -25.41 10.75 -32.93
CA THR A 580 -26.76 10.99 -32.42
C THR A 580 -27.61 11.73 -33.45
N SER A 581 -28.88 11.35 -33.62
CA SER A 581 -29.82 12.05 -34.51
C SER A 581 -29.97 13.53 -34.11
N TYR A 582 -30.12 14.42 -35.08
CA TYR A 582 -30.27 15.86 -34.85
C TYR A 582 -31.42 16.19 -33.86
N GLN A 583 -32.58 15.57 -34.01
CA GLN A 583 -33.74 15.73 -33.13
C GLN A 583 -33.41 15.52 -31.63
N ASN A 584 -32.63 14.48 -31.33
CA ASN A 584 -32.24 14.18 -29.95
C ASN A 584 -31.12 15.10 -29.46
N PHE A 585 -30.21 15.52 -30.35
CA PHE A 585 -29.18 16.50 -30.03
C PHE A 585 -29.78 17.84 -29.59
N GLU A 586 -30.81 18.34 -30.30
CA GLU A 586 -31.50 19.60 -29.99
C GLU A 586 -32.18 19.59 -28.60
N CYS A 587 -32.48 18.42 -28.04
CA CYS A 587 -33.05 18.28 -26.70
C CYS A 587 -32.01 18.38 -25.56
N ILE A 588 -30.71 18.31 -25.87
CA ILE A 588 -29.62 18.33 -24.88
C ILE A 588 -29.18 19.79 -24.66
N PRO A 589 -29.18 20.31 -23.41
CA PRO A 589 -28.71 21.66 -23.14
C PRO A 589 -27.21 21.83 -23.48
N ASP A 590 -26.85 22.85 -24.26
CA ASP A 590 -25.47 23.13 -24.70
C ASP A 590 -24.45 23.09 -23.56
N GLY A 591 -24.78 23.71 -22.42
CA GLY A 591 -23.90 23.77 -21.25
C GLY A 591 -23.52 22.39 -20.68
N LYS A 592 -24.36 21.36 -20.89
CA LYS A 592 -24.08 19.98 -20.45
C LYS A 592 -22.96 19.35 -21.28
N ILE A 593 -22.97 19.55 -22.60
CA ILE A 593 -21.98 19.01 -23.53
C ILE A 593 -20.61 19.63 -23.25
N TYR A 594 -20.54 20.96 -23.17
CA TYR A 594 -19.28 21.68 -22.88
C TYR A 594 -18.69 21.30 -21.52
N ALA A 595 -19.53 21.23 -20.47
CA ALA A 595 -19.07 20.87 -19.13
C ALA A 595 -18.53 19.44 -19.08
N THR A 596 -19.16 18.50 -19.78
CA THR A 596 -18.74 17.10 -19.77
C THR A 596 -17.48 16.85 -20.59
N LEU A 597 -17.38 17.39 -21.81
CA LEU A 597 -16.19 17.19 -22.66
C LEU A 597 -14.94 17.85 -22.08
N ASN A 598 -15.08 18.98 -21.38
CA ASN A 598 -13.95 19.72 -20.84
C ASN A 598 -13.69 19.40 -19.35
N ASN A 599 -14.58 19.83 -18.45
CA ASN A 599 -14.33 19.81 -17.00
C ASN A 599 -14.43 18.41 -16.38
N ASP A 600 -15.42 17.60 -16.79
CA ASP A 600 -15.61 16.26 -16.21
C ASP A 600 -14.48 15.30 -16.61
N THR A 601 -14.04 15.35 -17.88
CA THR A 601 -12.92 14.53 -18.36
C THR A 601 -11.60 14.90 -17.68
N GLU A 602 -11.34 16.19 -17.46
CA GLU A 602 -10.16 16.63 -16.70
C GLU A 602 -10.24 16.17 -15.23
N THR A 603 -11.42 16.25 -14.60
CA THR A 603 -11.59 15.81 -13.20
C THR A 603 -11.27 14.32 -13.05
N ILE A 604 -11.67 13.49 -14.02
CA ILE A 604 -11.34 12.06 -14.05
C ILE A 604 -9.83 11.83 -14.17
N SER A 605 -9.11 12.71 -14.89
CA SER A 605 -7.65 12.59 -15.02
C SER A 605 -6.90 12.67 -13.67
N ARG A 606 -7.51 13.33 -12.67
CA ARG A 606 -6.93 13.45 -11.32
C ARG A 606 -7.02 12.15 -10.52
N PHE A 607 -7.80 11.17 -10.98
CA PHE A 607 -7.96 9.87 -10.34
C PHE A 607 -6.63 9.16 -10.09
N SER A 608 -5.67 9.24 -11.02
CA SER A 608 -4.35 8.61 -10.83
C SER A 608 -3.65 9.11 -9.58
N THR A 609 -3.63 10.41 -9.34
CA THR A 609 -2.92 11.02 -8.20
C THR A 609 -3.51 10.57 -6.86
N ILE A 610 -4.84 10.41 -6.82
CA ILE A 610 -5.57 9.94 -5.64
C ILE A 610 -5.29 8.47 -5.39
N VAL A 611 -5.35 7.63 -6.44
CA VAL A 611 -5.05 6.21 -6.34
C VAL A 611 -3.60 5.99 -5.90
N ILE A 612 -2.65 6.75 -6.45
CA ILE A 612 -1.24 6.72 -6.03
C ILE A 612 -1.18 7.03 -4.53
N THR A 613 -1.61 8.22 -4.13
CA THR A 613 -1.52 8.67 -2.72
C THR A 613 -2.20 7.69 -1.77
N GLY A 614 -3.41 7.22 -2.13
CA GLY A 614 -4.16 6.25 -1.35
C GLY A 614 -3.41 4.93 -1.18
N ILE A 615 -2.93 4.31 -2.27
CA ILE A 615 -2.18 3.05 -2.21
C ILE A 615 -0.89 3.24 -1.41
N THR A 616 -0.11 4.29 -1.68
CA THR A 616 1.18 4.51 -1.01
C THR A 616 1.01 4.74 0.48
N SER A 617 -0.03 5.50 0.86
CA SER A 617 -0.38 5.71 2.25
C SER A 617 -0.85 4.42 2.92
N SER A 618 -1.74 3.66 2.29
CA SER A 618 -2.24 2.39 2.85
C SER A 618 -1.13 1.37 3.04
N VAL A 619 -0.22 1.23 2.07
CA VAL A 619 0.93 0.31 2.18
C VAL A 619 1.89 0.79 3.28
N THR A 620 2.18 2.09 3.35
CA THR A 620 3.02 2.65 4.42
C THR A 620 2.42 2.39 5.80
N LEU A 621 1.11 2.63 5.97
CA LEU A 621 0.40 2.37 7.23
C LEU A 621 0.41 0.88 7.58
N LEU A 622 0.24 0.00 6.60
CA LEU A 622 0.36 -1.45 6.81
C LEU A 622 1.74 -1.80 7.39
N PHE A 623 2.84 -1.28 6.83
CA PHE A 623 4.17 -1.51 7.36
C PHE A 623 4.36 -0.93 8.77
N CYS A 624 3.86 0.27 9.02
CA CYS A 624 3.87 0.85 10.37
C CYS A 624 3.13 -0.04 11.37
N PHE A 625 1.95 -0.55 11.03
CA PHE A 625 1.18 -1.43 11.92
C PHE A 625 1.84 -2.78 12.14
N VAL A 626 2.40 -3.40 11.09
CA VAL A 626 3.18 -4.63 11.24
C VAL A 626 4.37 -4.40 12.16
N TYR A 627 5.07 -3.26 11.99
CA TYR A 627 6.20 -2.89 12.83
C TYR A 627 5.80 -2.67 14.30
N LEU A 628 4.73 -1.92 14.57
CA LEU A 628 4.21 -1.73 15.93
C LEU A 628 3.76 -3.06 16.56
N GLY A 629 3.13 -3.94 15.77
CA GLY A 629 2.72 -5.27 16.23
C GLY A 629 3.89 -6.15 16.62
N PHE A 630 5.02 -6.03 15.93
CA PHE A 630 6.26 -6.73 16.25
C PHE A 630 6.83 -6.27 17.60
N ILE A 631 6.79 -4.96 17.88
CA ILE A 631 7.22 -4.41 19.17
C ILE A 631 6.28 -4.90 20.29
N ASN A 632 4.99 -4.59 20.19
CA ASN A 632 3.98 -5.03 21.17
C ASN A 632 2.59 -5.17 20.52
N PHE A 633 2.09 -6.41 20.47
CA PHE A 633 0.80 -6.71 19.85
C PHE A 633 -0.39 -6.01 20.52
N TYR A 634 -0.40 -5.91 21.86
CA TYR A 634 -1.46 -5.20 22.58
C TYR A 634 -1.36 -3.68 22.37
N GLY A 635 -0.14 -3.15 22.36
CA GLY A 635 0.12 -1.76 21.99
C GLY A 635 -0.40 -1.42 20.59
N LEU A 636 -0.26 -2.33 19.62
CA LEU A 636 -0.86 -2.22 18.29
C LEU A 636 -2.40 -2.17 18.35
N LEU A 637 -3.05 -3.04 19.12
CA LEU A 637 -4.52 -3.04 19.23
C LEU A 637 -5.05 -1.73 19.82
N VAL A 638 -4.39 -1.21 20.86
CA VAL A 638 -4.72 0.11 21.43
C VAL A 638 -4.51 1.20 20.38
N SER A 639 -3.38 1.16 19.66
CA SER A 639 -3.06 2.11 18.58
C SER A 639 -4.13 2.12 17.48
N LEU A 640 -4.56 0.93 17.03
CA LEU A 640 -5.66 0.77 16.07
C LEU A 640 -6.97 1.32 16.63
N GLY A 641 -7.29 1.06 17.89
CA GLY A 641 -8.47 1.60 18.55
C GLY A 641 -8.49 3.13 18.57
N VAL A 642 -7.38 3.77 18.93
CA VAL A 642 -7.26 5.23 18.97
C VAL A 642 -7.36 5.83 17.55
N ILE A 643 -6.75 5.19 16.54
CA ILE A 643 -6.85 5.63 15.15
C ILE A 643 -8.28 5.46 14.63
N LEU A 644 -8.94 4.34 14.88
CA LEU A 644 -10.33 4.11 14.46
C LEU A 644 -11.28 5.11 15.10
N LEU A 645 -11.09 5.44 16.38
CA LEU A 645 -11.83 6.49 17.07
C LEU A 645 -11.58 7.87 16.42
N SER A 646 -10.31 8.17 16.11
CA SER A 646 -9.94 9.42 15.44
C SER A 646 -10.55 9.55 14.04
N VAL A 647 -10.50 8.47 13.24
CA VAL A 647 -11.12 8.40 11.91
C VAL A 647 -12.64 8.48 12.00
N GLY A 648 -13.27 7.83 12.98
CA GLY A 648 -14.70 7.89 13.22
C GLY A 648 -15.17 9.30 13.56
N LEU A 649 -14.48 9.98 14.48
CA LEU A 649 -14.73 11.39 14.82
C LEU A 649 -14.56 12.29 13.60
N TYR A 650 -13.47 12.12 12.86
CA TYR A 650 -13.22 12.87 11.63
C TYR A 650 -14.37 12.67 10.62
N PHE A 651 -14.82 11.44 10.40
CA PHE A 651 -15.90 11.11 9.49
C PHE A 651 -17.24 11.77 9.89
N ILE A 652 -17.59 11.72 11.17
CA ILE A 652 -18.80 12.34 11.71
C ILE A 652 -18.80 13.85 11.47
N ILE A 653 -17.67 14.52 11.72
CA ILE A 653 -17.53 15.97 11.54
C ILE A 653 -17.53 16.32 10.04
N GLY A 654 -16.83 15.52 9.23
CA GLY A 654 -16.72 15.67 7.78
C GLY A 654 -18.06 15.57 7.04
N ARG A 655 -19.01 14.76 7.56
CA ARG A 655 -20.36 14.65 6.97
C ARG A 655 -21.07 16.01 6.88
N SER A 656 -20.89 16.88 7.86
CA SER A 656 -21.50 18.21 7.89
C SER A 656 -20.90 19.20 6.88
N ALA A 657 -19.63 18.99 6.52
CA ALA A 657 -18.94 19.75 5.48
C ALA A 657 -19.37 19.27 4.08
N ASN A 658 -19.55 17.96 3.90
CA ASN A 658 -19.99 17.36 2.64
C ASN A 658 -21.38 17.86 2.19
N LEU A 659 -22.34 18.04 3.11
CA LEU A 659 -23.66 18.59 2.79
C LEU A 659 -23.60 20.03 2.24
N MET A 660 -22.68 20.85 2.75
CA MET A 660 -22.53 22.23 2.26
C MET A 660 -21.89 22.28 0.87
N TRP A 661 -21.07 21.29 0.55
CA TRP A 661 -20.46 21.13 -0.78
C TRP A 661 -21.51 20.95 -1.87
N GLU A 662 -22.54 20.15 -1.60
CA GLU A 662 -23.65 19.94 -2.52
C GLU A 662 -24.39 21.27 -2.80
N GLN A 663 -24.63 22.07 -1.76
CA GLN A 663 -25.27 23.39 -1.89
C GLN A 663 -24.40 24.44 -2.61
N THR A 664 -23.08 24.33 -2.56
CA THR A 664 -22.18 25.26 -3.27
C THR A 664 -22.16 24.98 -4.78
N ARG A 665 -22.53 23.76 -5.18
CA ARG A 665 -22.47 23.29 -6.57
C ARG A 665 -23.59 23.85 -7.44
N ASP A 666 -24.82 23.92 -6.92
CA ASP A 666 -25.97 24.40 -7.70
C ASP A 666 -25.83 25.88 -8.10
N ILE A 667 -25.09 26.66 -7.29
CA ILE A 667 -24.81 28.07 -7.55
C ILE A 667 -23.85 28.24 -8.74
N GLN A 668 -22.94 27.28 -9.00
CA GLN A 668 -22.04 27.36 -10.14
C GLN A 668 -22.77 27.22 -11.49
N ASN A 669 -23.85 26.43 -11.55
CA ASN A 669 -24.68 26.32 -12.75
C ASN A 669 -25.43 27.63 -13.04
N VAL A 670 -25.89 28.31 -11.97
CA VAL A 670 -26.51 29.64 -12.09
C VAL A 670 -25.52 30.66 -12.65
N PHE A 671 -24.26 30.62 -12.22
CA PHE A 671 -23.21 31.47 -12.78
C PHE A 671 -22.99 31.22 -14.29
N PHE A 672 -22.90 29.95 -14.73
CA PHE A 672 -22.78 29.64 -16.17
C PHE A 672 -23.97 30.12 -16.99
N LYS A 673 -25.18 30.06 -16.42
CA LYS A 673 -26.37 30.65 -17.05
C LYS A 673 -26.19 32.15 -17.26
N PHE A 674 -25.73 32.89 -16.25
CA PHE A 674 -25.45 34.32 -16.39
C PHE A 674 -24.38 34.62 -17.44
N ILE A 675 -23.34 33.79 -17.58
CA ILE A 675 -22.35 33.93 -18.65
C ILE A 675 -23.01 33.78 -20.03
N ASN A 676 -23.87 32.79 -20.22
CA ASN A 676 -24.61 32.61 -21.47
C ASN A 676 -25.56 33.79 -21.73
N ASP A 677 -26.26 34.26 -20.71
CA ASP A 677 -27.18 35.41 -20.80
C ASP A 677 -26.42 36.71 -21.13
N ILE A 678 -25.19 36.90 -20.60
CA ILE A 678 -24.31 38.00 -21.01
C ILE A 678 -23.96 37.89 -22.48
N VAL A 679 -23.46 36.73 -22.92
CA VAL A 679 -22.94 36.56 -24.28
C VAL A 679 -24.07 36.69 -25.31
N GLY A 680 -25.23 36.08 -25.06
CA GLY A 680 -26.39 36.14 -25.96
C GLY A 680 -27.15 37.46 -25.89
N GLY A 681 -27.32 38.02 -24.69
CA GLY A 681 -28.11 39.22 -24.42
C GLY A 681 -27.32 40.53 -24.41
N PHE A 682 -26.02 40.52 -24.75
CA PHE A 682 -25.14 41.68 -24.58
C PHE A 682 -25.67 42.94 -25.25
N LYS A 683 -26.22 42.81 -26.47
CA LYS A 683 -26.77 43.95 -27.23
C LYS A 683 -27.92 44.63 -26.48
N GLU A 684 -28.82 43.84 -25.89
CA GLU A 684 -29.96 44.36 -25.12
C GLU A 684 -29.52 45.04 -23.83
N LEU A 685 -28.58 44.41 -23.11
CA LEU A 685 -27.97 44.95 -21.90
C LEU A 685 -27.17 46.22 -22.19
N TYR A 686 -26.51 46.31 -23.35
CA TYR A 686 -25.73 47.48 -23.73
C TYR A 686 -26.64 48.69 -24.01
N LEU A 687 -27.76 48.47 -24.72
CA LEU A 687 -28.69 49.53 -25.11
C LEU A 687 -29.54 50.03 -23.93
N GLN A 688 -29.98 49.14 -23.03
CA GLN A 688 -30.85 49.51 -21.91
C GLN A 688 -30.08 49.56 -20.59
N LYS A 689 -29.67 50.78 -20.17
CA LYS A 689 -28.92 50.99 -18.92
C LYS A 689 -29.64 50.46 -17.67
N GLY A 690 -30.98 50.58 -17.59
CA GLY A 690 -31.78 50.04 -16.48
C GLY A 690 -31.72 48.51 -16.41
N LYS A 691 -32.05 47.83 -17.52
CA LYS A 691 -31.92 46.36 -17.65
C LYS A 691 -30.50 45.89 -17.33
N ARG A 692 -29.47 46.64 -17.75
CA ARG A 692 -28.07 46.36 -17.42
C ARG A 692 -27.80 46.42 -15.92
N ALA A 693 -28.32 47.44 -15.24
CA ALA A 693 -28.15 47.61 -13.81
C ALA A 693 -28.85 46.47 -13.05
N ASP A 694 -30.10 46.14 -13.39
CA ASP A 694 -30.85 45.04 -12.78
C ASP A 694 -30.15 43.69 -12.99
N PHE A 695 -29.66 43.45 -14.21
CA PHE A 695 -28.94 42.22 -14.53
C PHE A 695 -27.57 42.15 -13.83
N GLN A 696 -26.83 43.26 -13.78
CA GLN A 696 -25.58 43.36 -13.01
C GLN A 696 -25.84 43.07 -11.53
N GLN A 697 -26.89 43.64 -10.94
CA GLN A 697 -27.29 43.38 -9.57
C GLN A 697 -27.62 41.89 -9.35
N ALA A 698 -28.39 41.27 -10.24
CA ALA A 698 -28.72 39.84 -10.13
C ALA A 698 -27.46 38.95 -10.20
N ILE A 699 -26.48 39.29 -11.03
CA ILE A 699 -25.18 38.61 -11.07
C ILE A 699 -24.41 38.83 -9.78
N GLU A 700 -24.34 40.06 -9.28
CA GLU A 700 -23.65 40.40 -8.04
C GLU A 700 -24.24 39.63 -6.85
N GLU A 701 -25.57 39.56 -6.74
CA GLU A 701 -26.27 38.77 -5.71
C GLU A 701 -25.94 37.27 -5.81
N SER A 702 -25.91 36.72 -7.02
CA SER A 702 -25.53 35.32 -7.25
C SER A 702 -24.06 35.04 -6.91
N CYS A 703 -23.16 35.94 -7.29
CA CYS A 703 -21.73 35.86 -6.99
C CYS A 703 -21.46 36.02 -5.49
N ASP A 704 -22.20 36.90 -4.80
CA ASP A 704 -22.08 37.05 -3.36
C ASP A 704 -22.61 35.83 -2.61
N ALA A 705 -23.74 35.27 -3.04
CA ALA A 705 -24.26 34.01 -2.52
C ALA A 705 -23.24 32.87 -2.72
N TYR A 706 -22.61 32.80 -3.90
CA TYR A 706 -21.53 31.85 -4.17
C TYR A 706 -20.34 32.05 -3.22
N ARG A 707 -19.83 33.27 -3.12
CA ARG A 707 -18.70 33.65 -2.25
C ARG A 707 -18.98 33.25 -0.80
N THR A 708 -20.15 33.62 -0.29
CA THR A 708 -20.54 33.39 1.11
C THR A 708 -20.75 31.91 1.41
N LYS A 709 -21.50 31.18 0.56
CA LYS A 709 -21.72 29.73 0.77
C LYS A 709 -20.43 28.93 0.61
N ARG A 710 -19.56 29.30 -0.35
CA ARG A 710 -18.25 28.68 -0.54
C ARG A 710 -17.33 28.92 0.64
N ALA A 711 -17.23 30.16 1.12
CA ALA A 711 -16.44 30.49 2.30
C ALA A 711 -16.94 29.74 3.55
N LEU A 712 -18.26 29.60 3.74
CA LEU A 712 -18.84 28.81 4.83
C LEU A 712 -18.48 27.32 4.71
N GLY A 713 -18.54 26.74 3.50
CA GLY A 713 -18.13 25.36 3.24
C GLY A 713 -16.64 25.13 3.50
N GLU A 714 -15.77 25.99 2.98
CA GLU A 714 -14.32 25.91 3.19
C GLU A 714 -13.97 26.08 4.68
N LYS A 715 -14.58 27.02 5.39
CA LYS A 715 -14.40 27.17 6.86
C LYS A 715 -14.82 25.92 7.64
N LYS A 716 -15.84 25.18 7.19
CA LYS A 716 -16.17 23.88 7.80
C LYS A 716 -15.08 22.84 7.56
N PHE A 717 -14.49 22.80 6.37
CA PHE A 717 -13.36 21.90 6.07
C PHE A 717 -12.09 22.26 6.87
N VAL A 718 -11.81 23.54 7.10
CA VAL A 718 -10.72 23.97 7.99
C VAL A 718 -10.91 23.38 9.39
N ASN A 719 -12.13 23.42 9.95
CA ASN A 719 -12.40 22.81 11.25
C ASN A 719 -12.20 21.29 11.25
N VAL A 720 -12.59 20.61 10.16
CA VAL A 720 -12.36 19.17 9.99
C VAL A 720 -10.85 18.86 9.98
N PHE A 721 -10.06 19.66 9.26
CA PHE A 721 -8.60 19.51 9.17
C PHE A 721 -7.92 19.73 10.53
N VAL A 722 -8.19 20.86 11.19
CA VAL A 722 -7.59 21.21 12.50
C VAL A 722 -7.91 20.15 13.57
N ILE A 723 -9.14 19.63 13.58
CA ILE A 723 -9.50 18.56 14.51
C ILE A 723 -8.74 17.27 14.18
N GLY A 724 -8.54 16.97 12.90
CA GLY A 724 -7.70 15.84 12.46
C GLY A 724 -6.27 15.93 13.00
N GLU A 725 -5.61 17.09 12.85
CA GLU A 725 -4.26 17.32 13.39
C GLU A 725 -4.21 17.19 14.92
N LEU A 726 -5.17 17.80 15.63
CA LEU A 726 -5.23 17.73 17.09
C LEU A 726 -5.43 16.30 17.60
N LEU A 727 -6.24 15.49 16.91
CA LEU A 727 -6.44 14.08 17.27
C LEU A 727 -5.11 13.30 17.18
N PHE A 728 -4.26 13.57 16.20
CA PHE A 728 -2.95 12.91 16.07
C PHE A 728 -1.98 13.29 17.19
N VAL A 729 -1.87 14.58 17.51
CA VAL A 729 -1.06 15.05 18.65
C VAL A 729 -1.55 14.39 19.94
N PHE A 730 -2.87 14.25 20.07
CA PHE A 730 -3.47 13.58 21.20
C PHE A 730 -3.12 12.08 21.26
N VAL A 731 -3.16 11.35 20.13
CA VAL A 731 -2.73 9.94 20.07
C VAL A 731 -1.29 9.78 20.57
N ILE A 732 -0.39 10.62 20.06
CA ILE A 732 1.03 10.58 20.43
C ILE A 732 1.21 10.86 21.93
N GLY A 733 0.52 11.89 22.44
CA GLY A 733 0.52 12.19 23.88
C GLY A 733 -0.03 11.03 24.71
N ALA A 734 -1.11 10.39 24.26
CA ALA A 734 -1.69 9.27 24.99
C ALA A 734 -0.73 8.08 25.09
N VAL A 735 0.01 7.78 24.02
CA VAL A 735 1.05 6.74 24.04
C VAL A 735 2.18 7.14 24.97
N ALA A 736 2.69 8.37 24.88
CA ALA A 736 3.80 8.82 25.71
C ALA A 736 3.49 8.83 27.22
N PHE A 737 2.26 9.21 27.61
CA PHE A 737 1.88 9.38 29.01
C PHE A 737 1.10 8.21 29.62
N PHE A 738 0.23 7.52 28.86
CA PHE A 738 -0.59 6.42 29.39
C PHE A 738 -0.02 5.03 29.14
N PHE A 739 0.75 4.77 28.07
CA PHE A 739 1.32 3.43 27.87
C PHE A 739 2.22 2.97 29.02
N PRO A 740 3.09 3.82 29.63
CA PRO A 740 3.87 3.41 30.79
C PRO A 740 2.99 2.96 31.98
N ILE A 741 1.78 3.51 32.09
CA ILE A 741 0.83 3.19 33.17
C ILE A 741 0.06 1.90 32.83
N LEU A 742 -0.40 1.76 31.58
CA LEU A 742 -1.19 0.61 31.11
C LEU A 742 -0.34 -0.65 30.90
N PHE A 743 0.93 -0.46 30.54
CA PHE A 743 1.88 -1.53 30.26
C PHE A 743 3.20 -1.25 31.01
N PRO A 744 3.26 -1.48 32.33
CA PRO A 744 4.45 -1.19 33.14
C PRO A 744 5.72 -1.93 32.67
N GLU A 745 5.55 -3.05 31.97
CA GLU A 745 6.63 -3.87 31.41
C GLU A 745 7.19 -3.34 30.08
N ILE A 746 6.63 -2.26 29.52
CA ILE A 746 7.09 -1.73 28.23
C ILE A 746 8.44 -1.05 28.39
N GLN A 747 9.43 -1.50 27.61
CA GLN A 747 10.76 -0.90 27.59
C GLN A 747 10.73 0.53 27.05
N LYS A 748 11.62 1.39 27.53
CA LYS A 748 11.70 2.81 27.12
C LYS A 748 11.94 2.97 25.62
N GLU A 749 12.76 2.09 25.05
CA GLU A 749 13.11 2.03 23.64
C GLU A 749 11.87 1.71 22.79
N SER A 750 10.98 0.86 23.31
CA SER A 750 9.70 0.56 22.68
C SER A 750 8.81 1.79 22.64
N LEU A 751 8.70 2.56 23.74
CA LEU A 751 7.91 3.80 23.76
C LEU A 751 8.40 4.83 22.74
N ILE A 752 9.72 5.05 22.66
CA ILE A 752 10.34 5.93 21.65
C ILE A 752 9.95 5.47 20.24
N SER A 753 10.00 4.15 20.00
CA SER A 753 9.62 3.55 18.73
C SER A 753 8.15 3.82 18.36
N TYR A 754 7.23 3.69 19.31
CA TYR A 754 5.81 4.01 19.07
C TYR A 754 5.63 5.49 18.71
N VAL A 755 6.18 6.40 19.51
CA VAL A 755 6.06 7.85 19.29
C VAL A 755 6.61 8.23 17.90
N PHE A 756 7.78 7.71 17.53
CA PHE A 756 8.39 7.96 16.23
C PHE A 756 7.50 7.47 15.07
N VAL A 757 6.97 6.26 15.16
CA VAL A 757 6.11 5.68 14.11
C VAL A 757 4.82 6.48 13.97
N PHE A 758 4.19 6.91 15.08
CA PHE A 758 3.00 7.76 15.01
C PHE A 758 3.25 9.12 14.38
N LEU A 759 4.36 9.77 14.72
CA LEU A 759 4.78 11.02 14.07
C LEU A 759 4.90 10.82 12.56
N TYR A 760 5.52 9.72 12.14
CA TYR A 760 5.65 9.36 10.73
C TYR A 760 4.29 9.09 10.05
N MET A 761 3.37 8.38 10.72
CA MET A 761 2.04 8.05 10.19
C MET A 761 1.17 9.27 9.88
N THR A 762 1.46 10.43 10.48
CA THR A 762 0.74 11.70 10.26
C THR A 762 0.60 12.03 8.77
N GLY A 763 1.68 11.90 7.98
CA GLY A 763 1.67 12.20 6.54
C GLY A 763 0.76 11.24 5.74
N PRO A 764 1.01 9.92 5.78
CA PRO A 764 0.18 8.92 5.11
C PRO A 764 -1.31 9.02 5.47
N VAL A 765 -1.65 9.22 6.75
CA VAL A 765 -3.06 9.34 7.15
C VAL A 765 -3.69 10.61 6.58
N HIS A 766 -3.04 11.77 6.68
CA HIS A 766 -3.56 12.99 6.05
C HIS A 766 -3.71 12.85 4.53
N GLY A 767 -2.81 12.13 3.86
CA GLY A 767 -2.93 11.82 2.44
C GLY A 767 -4.22 11.04 2.09
N ILE A 768 -4.60 10.06 2.90
CA ILE A 768 -5.86 9.31 2.74
C ILE A 768 -7.06 10.22 3.03
N LEU A 769 -6.99 10.98 4.12
CA LEU A 769 -8.09 11.87 4.52
C LEU A 769 -8.38 12.94 3.47
N ASN A 770 -7.34 13.56 2.91
CA ASN A 770 -7.43 14.57 1.86
C ASN A 770 -7.86 13.99 0.50
N SER A 771 -7.80 12.67 0.32
CA SER A 771 -8.26 11.99 -0.88
C SER A 771 -9.79 11.84 -0.95
N PHE A 772 -10.49 11.85 0.18
CA PHE A 772 -11.95 11.64 0.21
C PHE A 772 -12.75 12.67 -0.59
N PRO A 773 -12.56 14.00 -0.41
CA PRO A 773 -13.31 15.00 -1.17
C PRO A 773 -13.11 14.84 -2.68
N GLU A 774 -11.90 14.53 -3.11
CA GLU A 774 -11.56 14.36 -4.52
C GLU A 774 -12.18 13.09 -5.13
N LEU A 775 -12.26 11.98 -4.38
CA LEU A 775 -12.99 10.78 -4.79
C LEU A 775 -14.47 11.07 -5.05
N PHE A 776 -15.11 11.88 -4.20
CA PHE A 776 -16.50 12.30 -4.42
C PHE A 776 -16.64 13.13 -5.70
N ARG A 777 -15.73 14.08 -5.96
CA ARG A 777 -15.74 14.87 -7.21
C ARG A 777 -15.66 14.00 -8.45
N ILE A 778 -14.78 12.99 -8.43
CA ILE A 778 -14.62 12.04 -9.55
C ILE A 778 -15.87 11.20 -9.73
N ARG A 779 -16.45 10.68 -8.64
CA ARG A 779 -17.70 9.90 -8.70
C ARG A 779 -18.84 10.69 -9.34
N ILE A 780 -18.98 11.97 -8.98
CA ILE A 780 -20.00 12.85 -9.54
C ILE A 780 -19.74 13.10 -11.03
N SER A 781 -18.50 13.43 -11.41
CA SER A 781 -18.12 13.68 -12.80
C SER A 781 -18.36 12.44 -13.67
N TRP A 782 -18.02 11.26 -13.14
CA TRP A 782 -18.30 9.98 -13.78
C TRP A 782 -19.80 9.73 -13.97
N LYS A 783 -20.61 10.03 -12.96
CA LYS A 783 -22.07 9.91 -13.06
C LYS A 783 -22.63 10.80 -14.17
N ARG A 784 -22.20 12.06 -14.26
CA ARG A 784 -22.62 13.00 -15.31
C ARG A 784 -22.25 12.54 -16.71
N MET A 785 -21.02 12.04 -16.90
CA MET A 785 -20.63 11.46 -18.20
C MET A 785 -21.52 10.28 -18.60
N ASN A 786 -21.84 9.40 -17.64
CA ASN A 786 -22.70 8.26 -17.91
C ASN A 786 -24.15 8.68 -18.18
N GLU A 787 -24.67 9.68 -17.46
CA GLU A 787 -25.98 10.28 -17.73
C GLU A 787 -26.03 10.87 -19.15
N LEU A 788 -25.02 11.64 -19.58
CA LEU A 788 -24.93 12.12 -20.95
C LEU A 788 -24.84 10.96 -21.96
N THR A 789 -24.04 9.94 -21.66
CA THR A 789 -23.93 8.76 -22.53
C THR A 789 -25.26 8.02 -22.67
N LEU A 790 -26.04 7.93 -21.59
CA LEU A 790 -27.37 7.32 -21.60
C LEU A 790 -28.36 8.14 -22.44
N ASP A 791 -28.37 9.47 -22.26
CA ASP A 791 -29.19 10.38 -23.07
C ASP A 791 -28.88 10.22 -24.58
N LEU A 792 -27.60 10.08 -24.93
CA LEU A 792 -27.14 9.83 -26.30
C LEU A 792 -27.45 8.40 -26.78
N ALA A 793 -27.41 7.39 -25.91
CA ALA A 793 -27.61 5.98 -26.28
C ALA A 793 -29.09 5.60 -26.46
N SER A 794 -30.01 6.22 -25.69
CA SER A 794 -31.45 6.08 -25.93
C SER A 794 -31.91 6.68 -27.26
N ALA A 795 -31.04 7.46 -27.90
CA ALA A 795 -31.27 8.23 -29.10
C ALA A 795 -30.62 7.62 -30.36
N SER A 796 -29.74 6.63 -30.21
CA SER A 796 -28.95 6.06 -31.29
C SER A 796 -29.46 4.67 -31.71
N GLN A 797 -30.41 4.64 -32.64
CA GLN A 797 -30.67 3.50 -33.52
C GLN A 797 -30.47 3.92 -34.98
N VAL A 798 -29.30 4.50 -35.29
CA VAL A 798 -28.91 4.71 -36.69
C VAL A 798 -27.87 3.64 -37.00
N GLU A 799 -28.25 2.67 -37.84
CA GLU A 799 -27.33 1.68 -38.40
C GLU A 799 -26.23 2.39 -39.20
N GLU A 800 -25.01 1.84 -39.19
CA GLU A 800 -23.92 2.29 -40.05
C GLU A 800 -24.38 2.29 -41.52
N VAL A 801 -24.65 3.47 -42.08
CA VAL A 801 -24.97 3.60 -43.50
C VAL A 801 -23.69 3.33 -44.28
N ALA A 802 -23.69 2.24 -45.04
CA ALA A 802 -22.60 1.83 -45.91
C ALA A 802 -22.20 2.94 -46.88
N GLU A 803 -20.90 3.19 -46.98
CA GLU A 803 -20.30 4.03 -48.02
C GLU A 803 -20.68 3.50 -49.42
N SER A 804 -20.88 4.44 -50.35
CA SER A 804 -21.22 4.29 -51.78
C SER A 804 -22.70 4.06 -52.13
N VAL A 805 -23.49 5.13 -52.09
CA VAL A 805 -24.66 5.26 -52.98
C VAL A 805 -24.34 6.34 -54.01
N GLU A 806 -24.42 6.00 -55.30
CA GLU A 806 -24.20 6.96 -56.40
C GLU A 806 -25.39 7.93 -56.47
N TYR A 807 -25.27 9.09 -55.82
CA TYR A 807 -26.39 10.01 -55.53
C TYR A 807 -27.06 10.69 -56.74
N LYS A 808 -26.56 10.50 -57.96
CA LYS A 808 -26.91 11.32 -59.13
C LYS A 808 -28.27 11.00 -59.78
N THR A 809 -29.06 10.06 -59.25
CA THR A 809 -30.25 9.52 -59.96
C THR A 809 -31.60 9.77 -59.29
N ALA A 810 -31.69 10.37 -58.10
CA ALA A 810 -32.96 10.56 -57.41
C ALA A 810 -33.88 11.55 -58.15
N ARG A 811 -35.12 11.14 -58.50
CA ARG A 811 -36.07 11.90 -59.33
C ARG A 811 -37.29 12.42 -58.56
N SER A 812 -37.72 11.77 -57.49
CA SER A 812 -38.84 12.25 -56.67
C SER A 812 -38.70 11.95 -55.19
N LEU A 813 -39.27 12.84 -54.36
CA LEU A 813 -39.40 12.68 -52.91
C LEU A 813 -40.87 12.78 -52.52
N GLN A 814 -41.42 11.72 -51.95
CA GLN A 814 -42.83 11.64 -51.54
C GLN A 814 -42.94 11.56 -50.02
N ILE A 815 -43.85 12.32 -49.43
CA ILE A 815 -44.27 12.17 -48.03
C ILE A 815 -45.71 11.65 -48.01
N GLU A 816 -45.94 10.54 -47.30
CA GLU A 816 -47.23 9.85 -47.21
C GLU A 816 -47.70 9.78 -45.76
N ASP A 817 -48.82 10.45 -45.46
CA ASP A 817 -49.46 10.48 -44.14
C ASP A 817 -48.51 10.81 -42.97
N VAL A 818 -47.49 11.63 -43.23
CA VAL A 818 -46.44 11.94 -42.26
C VAL A 818 -47.00 12.80 -41.12
N VAL A 819 -46.89 12.32 -39.88
CA VAL A 819 -47.28 13.05 -38.66
C VAL A 819 -46.08 13.14 -37.72
N TYR A 820 -45.90 14.31 -37.11
CA TYR A 820 -44.92 14.56 -36.07
C TYR A 820 -45.56 15.28 -34.88
N ARG A 821 -45.27 14.84 -33.65
CA ARG A 821 -45.79 15.41 -32.40
C ARG A 821 -44.65 15.89 -31.51
N TYR A 822 -44.72 17.16 -31.11
CA TYR A 822 -43.77 17.68 -30.12
C TYR A 822 -44.08 17.10 -28.73
N LYS A 823 -43.05 16.52 -28.10
CA LYS A 823 -43.14 15.97 -26.74
C LYS A 823 -42.95 17.11 -25.72
N SER A 824 -44.04 17.75 -25.29
CA SER A 824 -44.00 18.77 -24.21
C SER A 824 -44.08 18.15 -22.81
N LYS A 825 -43.41 18.76 -21.83
CA LYS A 825 -43.56 18.46 -20.40
C LYS A 825 -44.86 19.00 -19.78
N SER A 826 -45.59 19.88 -20.48
CA SER A 826 -46.76 20.63 -19.95
C SER A 826 -48.13 20.10 -20.40
N GLY A 827 -48.19 19.00 -21.16
CA GLY A 827 -49.46 18.35 -21.56
C GLY A 827 -50.12 18.89 -22.84
N GLU A 828 -49.69 20.04 -23.38
CA GLU A 828 -50.11 20.51 -24.71
C GLU A 828 -49.24 19.85 -25.80
N THR A 829 -49.88 19.25 -26.81
CA THR A 829 -49.22 18.56 -27.92
C THR A 829 -49.52 19.28 -29.24
N PHE A 830 -48.59 20.10 -29.72
CA PHE A 830 -48.62 20.60 -31.09
C PHE A 830 -48.18 19.48 -32.05
N SER A 831 -48.97 19.22 -33.09
CA SER A 831 -48.70 18.21 -34.10
C SER A 831 -48.68 18.80 -35.49
N VAL A 832 -47.76 18.35 -36.33
CA VAL A 832 -47.70 18.63 -37.76
C VAL A 832 -48.10 17.34 -38.49
N GLY A 833 -49.10 17.42 -39.37
CA GLY A 833 -49.61 16.32 -40.18
C GLY A 833 -51.08 15.92 -39.93
N PRO A 834 -51.58 14.90 -40.63
CA PRO A 834 -50.88 14.12 -41.67
C PRO A 834 -50.51 14.99 -42.88
N LEU A 835 -49.26 14.87 -43.32
CA LEU A 835 -48.69 15.58 -44.46
C LEU A 835 -48.65 14.65 -45.66
N GLN A 836 -49.09 15.14 -46.82
CA GLN A 836 -49.01 14.41 -48.09
C GLN A 836 -48.58 15.34 -49.21
N TYR A 837 -47.46 15.04 -49.86
CA TYR A 837 -46.92 15.81 -50.98
C TYR A 837 -45.85 15.01 -51.76
N GLU A 838 -45.65 15.35 -53.02
CA GLU A 838 -44.59 14.81 -53.88
C GLU A 838 -43.79 15.95 -54.51
N PHE A 839 -42.48 15.95 -54.31
CA PHE A 839 -41.53 16.87 -54.92
C PHE A 839 -40.81 16.18 -56.09
N GLN A 840 -40.72 16.84 -57.24
CA GLN A 840 -40.11 16.27 -58.45
C GLN A 840 -38.79 16.96 -58.82
N SER A 841 -37.87 16.20 -59.42
CA SER A 841 -36.64 16.71 -60.02
C SER A 841 -36.96 17.69 -61.16
N GLY A 842 -36.23 18.80 -61.22
CA GLY A 842 -36.48 19.88 -62.19
C GLY A 842 -37.70 20.74 -61.85
N GLU A 843 -38.16 20.73 -60.60
CA GLU A 843 -39.27 21.53 -60.08
C GLU A 843 -38.78 22.58 -59.07
N ILE A 844 -39.36 23.78 -59.09
CA ILE A 844 -39.23 24.79 -58.03
C ILE A 844 -40.54 24.83 -57.23
N VAL A 845 -40.47 24.50 -55.94
CA VAL A 845 -41.61 24.51 -55.01
C VAL A 845 -41.39 25.57 -53.94
N PHE A 846 -42.34 26.49 -53.80
CA PHE A 846 -42.32 27.48 -52.72
C PHE A 846 -43.22 27.06 -51.57
N ILE A 847 -42.69 27.15 -50.34
CA ILE A 847 -43.42 26.87 -49.11
C ILE A 847 -43.69 28.21 -48.40
N THR A 848 -44.96 28.55 -48.25
CA THR A 848 -45.41 29.75 -47.53
C THR A 848 -46.31 29.39 -46.34
N GLY A 849 -46.68 30.36 -45.51
CA GLY A 849 -47.54 30.15 -44.33
C GLY A 849 -47.12 30.98 -43.12
N GLY A 850 -48.04 31.28 -42.20
CA GLY A 850 -47.76 32.14 -41.04
C GLY A 850 -46.71 31.58 -40.07
N ASN A 851 -46.25 32.40 -39.12
CA ASN A 851 -45.37 31.94 -38.04
C ASN A 851 -46.08 30.86 -37.21
N GLY A 852 -45.37 29.77 -36.87
CA GLY A 852 -45.95 28.64 -36.14
C GLY A 852 -46.85 27.71 -36.98
N SER A 853 -46.96 27.90 -38.29
CA SER A 853 -47.75 27.03 -39.17
C SER A 853 -47.16 25.63 -39.40
N GLY A 854 -45.89 25.42 -39.06
CA GLY A 854 -45.18 24.14 -39.19
C GLY A 854 -44.15 24.06 -40.32
N LYS A 855 -43.85 25.17 -41.04
CA LYS A 855 -42.87 25.20 -42.16
C LYS A 855 -41.51 24.60 -41.81
N SER A 856 -40.89 25.07 -40.72
CA SER A 856 -39.58 24.58 -40.28
C SER A 856 -39.64 23.11 -39.83
N THR A 857 -40.77 22.66 -39.27
CA THR A 857 -40.96 21.24 -38.94
C THR A 857 -41.06 20.39 -40.22
N LEU A 858 -41.80 20.85 -41.24
CA LEU A 858 -41.86 20.19 -42.55
C LEU A 858 -40.47 20.11 -43.18
N ALA A 859 -39.72 21.21 -43.16
CA ALA A 859 -38.33 21.27 -43.62
C ALA A 859 -37.42 20.25 -42.91
N LYS A 860 -37.51 20.13 -41.58
CA LYS A 860 -36.76 19.12 -40.80
C LYS A 860 -37.20 17.68 -41.12
N LEU A 861 -38.47 17.44 -41.40
CA LEU A 861 -39.00 16.11 -41.76
C LEU A 861 -38.56 15.67 -43.17
N ILE A 862 -38.68 16.54 -44.18
CA ILE A 862 -38.32 16.19 -45.56
C ILE A 862 -36.81 16.08 -45.77
N THR A 863 -36.00 16.64 -44.87
CA THR A 863 -34.53 16.51 -44.89
C THR A 863 -34.03 15.35 -44.03
N GLY A 864 -34.91 14.68 -43.28
CA GLY A 864 -34.56 13.59 -42.37
C GLY A 864 -33.92 14.03 -41.04
N LEU A 865 -33.88 15.33 -40.73
CA LEU A 865 -33.41 15.82 -39.43
C LEU A 865 -34.33 15.39 -38.28
N TYR A 866 -35.64 15.28 -38.56
CA TYR A 866 -36.65 14.68 -37.69
C TYR A 866 -37.19 13.41 -38.33
N SER A 867 -37.46 12.40 -37.50
CA SER A 867 -38.20 11.21 -37.94
C SER A 867 -39.70 11.39 -37.70
N PRO A 868 -40.56 10.91 -38.60
CA PRO A 868 -42.01 10.95 -38.42
C PRO A 868 -42.44 9.98 -37.29
N ASP A 869 -43.47 10.36 -36.51
CA ASP A 869 -44.10 9.46 -35.51
C ASP A 869 -45.04 8.45 -36.19
N SER A 870 -45.62 8.82 -37.34
CA SER A 870 -46.40 7.93 -38.21
C SER A 870 -46.35 8.41 -39.67
N GLY A 871 -46.66 7.52 -40.61
CA GLY A 871 -46.48 7.76 -42.05
C GLY A 871 -45.07 7.39 -42.51
N GLN A 872 -44.74 7.67 -43.77
CA GLN A 872 -43.45 7.34 -44.36
C GLN A 872 -42.98 8.36 -45.39
N VAL A 873 -41.67 8.46 -45.57
CA VAL A 873 -41.04 9.21 -46.66
C VAL A 873 -40.50 8.20 -47.67
N LYS A 874 -40.70 8.47 -48.97
CA LYS A 874 -40.21 7.66 -50.07
C LYS A 874 -39.33 8.47 -51.00
N MET A 875 -38.25 7.85 -51.48
CA MET A 875 -37.40 8.37 -52.55
C MET A 875 -37.63 7.47 -53.77
N ASP A 876 -37.99 8.04 -54.92
CA ASP A 876 -38.32 7.28 -56.15
C ASP A 876 -39.32 6.13 -55.93
N HIS A 877 -40.34 6.38 -55.08
CA HIS A 877 -41.38 5.44 -54.64
C HIS A 877 -40.94 4.30 -53.71
N GLU A 878 -39.66 4.23 -53.32
CA GLU A 878 -39.15 3.29 -52.32
C GLU A 878 -39.06 3.97 -50.94
N SER A 879 -39.45 3.25 -49.88
CA SER A 879 -39.32 3.79 -48.52
C SER A 879 -37.84 4.01 -48.18
N ILE A 880 -37.53 5.20 -47.66
CA ILE A 880 -36.18 5.59 -47.28
C ILE A 880 -36.15 5.87 -45.77
N ASP A 881 -35.10 5.41 -45.10
CA ASP A 881 -34.91 5.71 -43.68
C ASP A 881 -34.57 7.20 -43.49
N SER A 882 -35.07 7.82 -42.41
CA SER A 882 -34.86 9.24 -42.15
C SER A 882 -33.38 9.62 -42.10
N ALA A 883 -32.50 8.73 -41.63
CA ALA A 883 -31.07 9.00 -41.58
C ALA A 883 -30.41 9.10 -42.97
N GLN A 884 -31.01 8.50 -43.99
CA GLN A 884 -30.47 8.48 -45.35
C GLN A 884 -30.96 9.67 -46.20
N ILE A 885 -32.13 10.23 -45.89
CA ILE A 885 -32.75 11.34 -46.65
C ILE A 885 -31.80 12.52 -46.80
N GLY A 886 -31.18 12.96 -45.70
CA GLY A 886 -30.28 14.13 -45.69
C GLY A 886 -29.12 14.02 -46.68
N SER A 887 -28.67 12.80 -47.02
CA SER A 887 -27.58 12.59 -47.99
C SER A 887 -27.94 13.02 -49.43
N HIS A 888 -29.23 13.14 -49.73
CA HIS A 888 -29.77 13.61 -51.03
C HIS A 888 -30.07 15.11 -51.05
N PHE A 889 -29.94 15.80 -49.93
CA PHE A 889 -30.24 17.22 -49.79
C PHE A 889 -28.98 18.07 -49.67
N SER A 890 -29.05 19.25 -50.26
CA SER A 890 -28.23 20.39 -49.88
C SER A 890 -29.13 21.46 -49.27
N THR A 891 -28.80 21.94 -48.07
CA THR A 891 -29.73 22.75 -47.27
C THR A 891 -29.08 24.03 -46.78
N ILE A 892 -29.84 25.12 -46.81
CA ILE A 892 -29.49 26.35 -46.10
C ILE A 892 -30.66 26.72 -45.20
N PHE A 893 -30.56 26.35 -43.94
CA PHE A 893 -31.52 26.73 -42.91
C PHE A 893 -31.38 28.23 -42.55
N SER A 894 -32.41 28.79 -41.92
CA SER A 894 -32.42 30.18 -41.48
C SER A 894 -31.26 30.51 -40.52
N ASP A 895 -30.85 29.58 -39.67
CA ASP A 895 -29.74 29.62 -38.72
C ASP A 895 -28.44 29.01 -39.26
N VAL A 896 -28.00 29.46 -40.44
CA VAL A 896 -26.83 28.93 -41.13
C VAL A 896 -25.53 28.96 -40.30
N TYR A 897 -24.85 27.81 -40.21
CA TYR A 897 -23.52 27.68 -39.62
C TYR A 897 -22.46 27.49 -40.71
N LEU A 898 -21.31 28.18 -40.58
CA LEU A 898 -20.15 27.97 -41.43
C LEU A 898 -19.00 27.42 -40.60
N PHE A 899 -18.48 26.28 -41.02
CA PHE A 899 -17.20 25.77 -40.54
C PHE A 899 -16.04 26.58 -41.12
N ASP A 900 -14.87 26.48 -40.49
CA ASP A 900 -13.61 27.09 -40.96
C ASP A 900 -13.02 26.40 -42.20
N ARG A 901 -13.56 25.24 -42.58
CA ARG A 901 -13.12 24.42 -43.70
C ARG A 901 -14.30 23.80 -44.44
N LEU A 902 -14.12 23.57 -45.74
CA LEU A 902 -15.00 22.74 -46.58
C LEU A 902 -14.89 21.26 -46.19
N TYR A 903 -15.77 20.79 -45.31
CA TYR A 903 -15.91 19.37 -44.99
C TYR A 903 -16.76 18.65 -46.06
N GLY A 904 -16.41 17.41 -46.41
CA GLY A 904 -17.16 16.60 -47.39
C GLY A 904 -16.94 16.96 -48.88
N ILE A 905 -16.13 17.97 -49.19
CA ILE A 905 -15.85 18.41 -50.57
C ILE A 905 -14.37 18.20 -50.88
N HIS A 906 -14.06 17.38 -51.88
CA HIS A 906 -12.70 17.21 -52.40
C HIS A 906 -12.30 18.43 -53.23
N THR A 907 -11.39 19.25 -52.71
CA THR A 907 -10.98 20.52 -53.30
C THR A 907 -10.08 20.38 -54.52
N ASP A 908 -9.32 19.29 -54.62
CA ASP A 908 -8.31 19.06 -55.67
C ASP A 908 -8.87 19.26 -57.10
N ASN A 909 -10.12 18.84 -57.32
CA ASN A 909 -10.79 18.91 -58.63
C ASN A 909 -11.84 20.03 -58.74
N LYS A 910 -12.01 20.88 -57.71
CA LYS A 910 -13.07 21.90 -57.63
C LYS A 910 -12.55 23.33 -57.46
N GLN A 911 -11.24 23.56 -57.49
CA GLN A 911 -10.66 24.92 -57.34
C GLN A 911 -11.19 25.92 -58.39
N ALA A 912 -11.38 25.48 -59.63
CA ALA A 912 -11.94 26.33 -60.68
C ALA A 912 -13.41 26.70 -60.39
N ASP A 913 -14.20 25.74 -59.92
CA ASP A 913 -15.60 25.95 -59.52
C ASP A 913 -15.71 26.84 -58.29
N ILE A 914 -14.84 26.66 -57.28
CA ILE A 914 -14.77 27.52 -56.10
C ILE A 914 -14.52 28.97 -56.53
N LYS A 915 -13.51 29.22 -57.36
CA LYS A 915 -13.22 30.57 -57.85
C LYS A 915 -14.38 31.14 -58.67
N ARG A 916 -15.00 30.32 -59.52
CA ARG A 916 -16.18 30.70 -60.30
C ARG A 916 -17.35 31.10 -59.40
N TYR A 917 -17.67 30.30 -58.39
CA TYR A 917 -18.80 30.55 -57.50
C TYR A 917 -18.54 31.70 -56.53
N LEU A 918 -17.31 31.88 -56.03
CA LEU A 918 -16.94 33.07 -55.25
C LEU A 918 -17.17 34.36 -56.04
N LYS A 919 -16.85 34.34 -57.33
CA LYS A 919 -17.13 35.46 -58.24
C LYS A 919 -18.62 35.61 -58.54
N LEU A 920 -19.30 34.52 -58.89
CA LEU A 920 -20.74 34.50 -59.20
C LEU A 920 -21.59 35.03 -58.04
N LEU A 921 -21.17 34.74 -56.80
CA LEU A 921 -21.89 35.11 -55.59
C LEU A 921 -21.37 36.42 -54.98
N GLU A 922 -20.53 37.16 -55.71
CA GLU A 922 -20.01 38.47 -55.35
C GLU A 922 -19.33 38.50 -53.97
N ILE A 923 -18.54 37.47 -53.66
CA ILE A 923 -17.90 37.31 -52.35
C ILE A 923 -16.38 37.04 -52.43
N GLU A 924 -15.81 37.01 -53.64
CA GLU A 924 -14.37 36.79 -53.88
C GLU A 924 -13.46 37.81 -53.17
N ASP A 925 -13.92 39.05 -52.99
CA ASP A 925 -13.17 40.11 -52.28
C ASP A 925 -13.24 40.00 -50.75
N LYS A 926 -14.08 39.10 -50.22
CA LYS A 926 -14.33 38.96 -48.77
C LYS A 926 -13.75 37.68 -48.19
N ILE A 927 -13.73 36.60 -48.97
CA ILE A 927 -13.28 35.28 -48.53
C ILE A 927 -12.49 34.59 -49.64
N SER A 928 -11.43 33.90 -49.26
CA SER A 928 -10.66 33.00 -50.12
C SER A 928 -10.58 31.62 -49.49
N VAL A 929 -10.37 30.60 -50.33
CA VAL A 929 -10.26 29.19 -49.92
C VAL A 929 -8.88 28.68 -50.33
N ASP A 930 -8.15 28.06 -49.41
CA ASP A 930 -6.85 27.48 -49.70
C ASP A 930 -6.94 26.11 -50.40
N ALA A 931 -5.78 25.52 -50.75
CA ALA A 931 -5.72 24.21 -51.39
C ALA A 931 -6.33 23.09 -50.52
N ASN A 932 -6.26 23.22 -49.20
CA ASN A 932 -6.81 22.26 -48.24
C ASN A 932 -8.31 22.49 -47.95
N GLY A 933 -8.92 23.53 -48.53
CA GLY A 933 -10.32 23.88 -48.34
C GLY A 933 -10.60 24.76 -47.12
N VAL A 934 -9.58 25.38 -46.52
CA VAL A 934 -9.72 26.26 -45.35
C VAL A 934 -10.08 27.68 -45.80
N PHE A 935 -11.07 28.28 -45.14
CA PHE A 935 -11.49 29.65 -45.40
C PHE A 935 -10.56 30.68 -44.76
N SER A 936 -10.31 31.81 -45.43
CA SER A 936 -9.52 32.92 -44.86
C SER A 936 -10.21 33.62 -43.68
N THR A 937 -11.55 33.58 -43.62
CA THR A 937 -12.35 34.10 -42.51
C THR A 937 -13.77 33.50 -42.54
N VAL A 938 -14.39 33.38 -41.38
CA VAL A 938 -15.83 33.05 -41.20
C VAL A 938 -16.62 34.19 -40.56
N ASN A 939 -15.95 35.33 -40.30
CA ASN A 939 -16.56 36.51 -39.74
C ASN A 939 -17.24 37.36 -40.83
N LEU A 940 -18.40 36.89 -41.28
CA LEU A 940 -19.18 37.46 -42.38
C LEU A 940 -20.53 38.00 -41.89
N SER A 941 -21.11 38.97 -42.60
CA SER A 941 -22.52 39.37 -42.39
C SER A 941 -23.48 38.20 -42.66
N THR A 942 -24.72 38.25 -42.16
CA THR A 942 -25.69 37.16 -42.36
C THR A 942 -25.93 36.88 -43.85
N GLY A 943 -26.11 37.93 -44.66
CA GLY A 943 -26.26 37.80 -46.12
C GLY A 943 -25.04 37.17 -46.78
N GLN A 944 -23.82 37.59 -46.41
CA GLN A 944 -22.57 37.01 -46.92
C GLN A 944 -22.41 35.55 -46.50
N ARG A 945 -22.74 35.20 -45.25
CA ARG A 945 -22.69 33.83 -44.72
C ARG A 945 -23.63 32.90 -45.50
N LYS A 946 -24.85 33.37 -45.78
CA LYS A 946 -25.83 32.66 -46.62
C LYS A 946 -25.35 32.51 -48.07
N ARG A 947 -24.63 33.48 -48.64
CA ARG A 947 -23.97 33.35 -49.96
C ARG A 947 -22.87 32.30 -49.96
N VAL A 948 -21.99 32.27 -48.95
CA VAL A 948 -20.99 31.19 -48.84
C VAL A 948 -21.64 29.82 -48.66
N ALA A 949 -22.71 29.70 -47.87
CA ALA A 949 -23.46 28.46 -47.77
C ALA A 949 -24.09 28.03 -49.11
N LEU A 950 -24.53 28.99 -49.92
CA LEU A 950 -25.01 28.73 -51.28
C LEU A 950 -23.88 28.24 -52.20
N MET A 951 -22.68 28.81 -52.10
CA MET A 951 -21.50 28.27 -52.78
C MET A 951 -21.26 26.81 -52.40
N ILE A 952 -21.28 26.50 -51.11
CA ILE A 952 -21.09 25.12 -50.60
C ILE A 952 -22.17 24.20 -51.20
N SER A 953 -23.42 24.66 -51.21
CA SER A 953 -24.55 23.90 -51.77
C SER A 953 -24.37 23.58 -53.26
N TYR A 954 -23.86 24.55 -54.03
CA TYR A 954 -23.52 24.36 -55.45
C TYR A 954 -22.34 23.41 -55.66
N LEU A 955 -21.38 23.41 -54.74
CA LEU A 955 -20.25 22.48 -54.77
C LEU A 955 -20.67 21.05 -54.38
N GLU A 956 -21.69 20.87 -53.54
CA GLU A 956 -22.21 19.55 -53.15
C GLU A 956 -22.98 18.84 -54.29
N ASP A 957 -23.61 19.60 -55.20
CA ASP A 957 -24.31 19.12 -56.40
C ASP A 957 -25.37 18.03 -56.13
N LYS A 958 -26.13 18.17 -55.03
CA LYS A 958 -27.16 17.22 -54.59
C LYS A 958 -28.43 17.27 -55.47
N PRO A 959 -29.30 16.24 -55.49
CA PRO A 959 -30.53 16.26 -56.28
C PRO A 959 -31.63 17.19 -55.73
N PHE A 960 -31.69 17.38 -54.39
CA PHE A 960 -32.67 18.27 -53.74
C PHE A 960 -31.97 19.44 -53.05
N TYR A 961 -32.54 20.63 -53.16
CA TYR A 961 -32.07 21.86 -52.53
C TYR A 961 -33.17 22.44 -51.65
N LEU A 962 -32.88 22.70 -50.38
CA LEU A 962 -33.80 23.36 -49.46
C LEU A 962 -33.24 24.70 -49.02
N PHE A 963 -33.98 25.78 -49.27
CA PHE A 963 -33.63 27.14 -48.87
C PHE A 963 -34.68 27.67 -47.89
N ASP A 964 -34.38 27.71 -46.60
CA ASP A 964 -35.28 28.20 -45.56
C ASP A 964 -35.05 29.69 -45.30
N GLU A 965 -35.97 30.54 -45.79
CA GLU A 965 -35.90 32.00 -45.66
C GLU A 965 -34.54 32.59 -46.08
N TRP A 966 -33.91 31.98 -47.10
CA TRP A 966 -32.57 32.36 -47.53
C TRP A 966 -32.51 33.81 -48.03
N ALA A 967 -33.53 34.22 -48.79
CA ALA A 967 -33.60 35.53 -49.44
C ALA A 967 -33.87 36.71 -48.49
N ALA A 968 -34.36 36.43 -47.28
CA ALA A 968 -34.78 37.45 -46.30
C ALA A 968 -33.63 38.39 -45.88
N ASP A 969 -32.40 37.87 -45.82
CA ASP A 969 -31.20 38.62 -45.40
C ASP A 969 -30.38 39.19 -46.58
N GLN A 970 -30.89 39.08 -47.82
CA GLN A 970 -30.23 39.61 -49.01
C GLN A 970 -30.77 41.00 -49.38
N ASP A 971 -29.90 41.81 -49.98
CA ASP A 971 -30.27 43.06 -50.63
C ASP A 971 -31.21 42.80 -51.83
N PRO A 972 -32.03 43.80 -52.25
CA PRO A 972 -33.03 43.60 -53.31
C PRO A 972 -32.46 43.11 -54.64
N GLU A 973 -31.24 43.54 -55.01
CA GLU A 973 -30.60 43.17 -56.28
C GLU A 973 -30.18 41.69 -56.24
N PHE A 974 -29.49 41.25 -55.18
CA PHE A 974 -29.10 39.86 -55.04
C PHE A 974 -30.27 38.93 -54.75
N ARG A 975 -31.32 39.41 -54.07
CA ARG A 975 -32.59 38.69 -53.90
C ARG A 975 -33.23 38.40 -55.24
N ARG A 976 -33.30 39.43 -56.12
CA ARG A 976 -33.80 39.27 -57.48
C ARG A 976 -32.95 38.28 -58.26
N PHE A 977 -31.62 38.41 -58.20
CA PHE A 977 -30.70 37.47 -58.84
C PHE A 977 -30.88 36.02 -58.35
N PHE A 978 -31.11 35.82 -57.05
CA PHE A 978 -31.40 34.50 -56.51
C PHE A 978 -32.66 33.89 -57.13
N TYR A 979 -33.77 34.62 -57.16
CA TYR A 979 -35.04 34.13 -57.70
C TYR A 979 -35.06 34.03 -59.23
N GLU A 980 -34.55 35.01 -59.97
CA GLU A 980 -34.62 35.08 -61.44
C GLU A 980 -33.48 34.35 -62.15
N ASN A 981 -32.36 34.06 -61.46
CA ASN A 981 -31.19 33.43 -62.09
C ASN A 981 -30.74 32.14 -61.39
N LEU A 982 -30.55 32.17 -60.06
CA LEU A 982 -29.97 31.02 -59.35
C LEU A 982 -30.97 29.86 -59.17
N LEU A 983 -32.24 30.12 -58.85
CA LEU A 983 -33.24 29.06 -58.77
C LEU A 983 -33.53 28.42 -60.14
N PRO A 984 -33.70 29.20 -61.23
CA PRO A 984 -33.83 28.64 -62.57
C PRO A 984 -32.59 27.86 -63.03
N ASP A 985 -31.36 28.29 -62.74
CA ASP A 985 -30.14 27.53 -63.06
C ASP A 985 -30.12 26.16 -62.35
N LEU A 986 -30.51 26.09 -61.07
CA LEU A 986 -30.64 24.80 -60.37
C LEU A 986 -31.72 23.91 -61.01
N LYS A 987 -32.86 24.50 -61.40
CA LYS A 987 -33.93 23.79 -62.11
C LYS A 987 -33.47 23.25 -63.46
N GLU A 988 -32.77 24.05 -64.27
CA GLU A 988 -32.21 23.66 -65.58
C GLU A 988 -31.18 22.53 -65.45
N ARG A 989 -30.47 22.47 -64.32
CA ARG A 989 -29.58 21.36 -63.95
C ARG A 989 -30.32 20.10 -63.48
N GLY A 990 -31.66 20.08 -63.56
CA GLY A 990 -32.51 18.96 -63.16
C GLY A 990 -32.64 18.81 -61.63
N LYS A 991 -32.37 19.85 -60.85
CA LYS A 991 -32.46 19.78 -59.38
C LYS A 991 -33.88 20.12 -58.93
N CYS A 992 -34.33 19.49 -57.84
CA CYS A 992 -35.55 19.90 -57.15
C CYS A 992 -35.20 21.01 -56.17
N VAL A 993 -35.86 22.17 -56.27
CA VAL A 993 -35.61 23.34 -55.42
C VAL A 993 -36.82 23.59 -54.55
N ILE A 994 -36.64 23.54 -53.24
CA ILE A 994 -37.67 23.80 -52.24
C ILE A 994 -37.28 25.07 -51.50
N ALA A 995 -38.03 26.15 -51.68
CA ALA A 995 -37.74 27.43 -51.01
C ALA A 995 -38.86 27.81 -50.05
N VAL A 996 -38.55 27.91 -48.76
CA VAL A 996 -39.47 28.50 -47.78
C VAL A 996 -39.35 30.02 -47.90
N THR A 997 -40.43 30.68 -48.34
CA THR A 997 -40.40 32.12 -48.58
C THR A 997 -41.75 32.80 -48.35
N HIS A 998 -41.65 34.09 -48.03
CA HIS A 998 -42.74 35.03 -47.88
C HIS A 998 -42.77 36.10 -48.99
N ASP A 999 -41.83 36.04 -49.95
CA ASP A 999 -41.74 36.98 -51.07
C ASP A 999 -42.75 36.63 -52.18
N ASP A 1000 -44.02 36.98 -51.95
CA ASP A 1000 -45.16 36.76 -52.86
C ASP A 1000 -44.93 37.25 -54.29
N GLY A 1001 -44.21 38.37 -54.45
CA GLY A 1001 -43.85 38.93 -55.75
C GLY A 1001 -43.11 37.97 -56.69
N TYR A 1002 -42.46 36.93 -56.16
CA TYR A 1002 -41.72 35.93 -56.95
C TYR A 1002 -42.46 34.59 -57.07
N PHE A 1003 -43.65 34.43 -56.51
CA PHE A 1003 -44.39 33.15 -56.53
C PHE A 1003 -44.65 32.64 -57.95
N HIS A 1004 -44.68 33.54 -58.93
CA HIS A 1004 -44.83 33.20 -60.34
C HIS A 1004 -43.65 32.44 -60.96
N LEU A 1005 -42.49 32.43 -60.30
CA LEU A 1005 -41.30 31.68 -60.73
C LEU A 1005 -41.29 30.24 -60.19
N ALA A 1006 -42.13 29.93 -59.20
CA ALA A 1006 -42.31 28.56 -58.74
C ALA A 1006 -43.22 27.77 -59.68
N ASP A 1007 -42.94 26.48 -59.84
CA ASP A 1007 -43.86 25.57 -60.51
C ASP A 1007 -45.10 25.31 -59.65
N ARG A 1008 -44.90 25.23 -58.32
CA ARG A 1008 -45.95 25.00 -57.33
C ARG A 1008 -45.71 25.83 -56.07
N VAL A 1009 -46.80 26.29 -55.46
CA VAL A 1009 -46.77 26.99 -54.18
C VAL A 1009 -47.63 26.21 -53.19
N ILE A 1010 -47.02 25.80 -52.08
CA ILE A 1010 -47.72 25.15 -50.97
C ILE A 1010 -47.81 26.10 -49.78
N LYS A 1011 -48.98 26.15 -49.15
CA LYS A 1011 -49.22 26.93 -47.93
C LYS A 1011 -49.34 26.00 -46.74
N MET A 1012 -48.49 26.18 -45.74
CA MET A 1012 -48.63 25.55 -44.43
C MET A 1012 -49.63 26.31 -43.57
N GLU A 1013 -50.63 25.62 -43.03
CA GLU A 1013 -51.64 26.19 -42.15
C GLU A 1013 -52.01 25.20 -41.05
N TYR A 1014 -51.83 25.60 -39.78
CA TYR A 1014 -52.05 24.77 -38.58
C TYR A 1014 -51.47 23.34 -38.68
N GLY A 1015 -50.25 23.19 -39.22
CA GLY A 1015 -49.57 21.91 -39.33
C GLY A 1015 -50.03 21.04 -40.51
N ARG A 1016 -50.82 21.56 -41.46
CA ARG A 1016 -51.25 20.86 -42.68
C ARG A 1016 -50.78 21.57 -43.94
N ILE A 1017 -50.59 20.80 -45.01
CA ILE A 1017 -50.26 21.32 -46.35
C ILE A 1017 -51.57 21.66 -47.08
N MET A 1018 -51.68 22.89 -47.54
CA MET A 1018 -52.70 23.36 -48.48
C MET A 1018 -52.00 23.62 -49.81
N ASP A 1019 -52.22 22.74 -50.80
CA ASP A 1019 -51.70 22.94 -52.16
C ASP A 1019 -52.52 24.04 -52.84
N LEU A 1020 -51.87 25.16 -53.20
CA LEU A 1020 -52.53 26.25 -53.89
C LEU A 1020 -52.56 26.02 -55.42
N GLY A 1021 -51.94 24.95 -55.93
CA GLY A 1021 -51.94 24.58 -57.34
C GLY A 1021 -50.82 25.24 -58.16
N LYS A 1022 -50.87 25.05 -59.50
CA LYS A 1022 -49.96 25.73 -60.43
C LYS A 1022 -50.34 27.22 -60.48
N VAL A 1023 -49.34 28.09 -60.51
CA VAL A 1023 -49.44 29.57 -60.40
C VAL A 1023 -50.54 30.20 -61.27
N GLY A 1024 -50.91 29.59 -62.40
CA GLY A 1024 -52.04 30.04 -63.22
C GLY A 1024 -53.43 30.05 -62.56
N GLN A 1025 -53.60 29.55 -61.33
CA GLN A 1025 -54.85 29.57 -60.55
C GLN A 1025 -54.78 30.37 -59.25
N VAL A 1026 -53.64 31.00 -58.92
CA VAL A 1026 -53.42 31.73 -57.68
C VAL A 1026 -53.13 33.19 -57.99
N VAL A 1027 -54.17 33.92 -58.38
CA VAL A 1027 -54.20 35.39 -58.40
C VAL A 1027 -55.49 35.84 -57.76
#